data_AF-A0A8V0ZCG3-F1
#
_entry.id   AF-A0A8V0ZCG3-F1
#
_cell.length_a   1.000
_cell.length_b   1.000
_cell.length_c   1.000
_cell.angle_alpha   90.00
_cell.angle_beta   90.00
_cell.angle_gamma   90.00
#
_symmetry.space_group_name_H-M   'P 1'
#
loop_
_entity.id
_entity.type
_entity.pdbx_description
1 polymer ?
#
loop_
_entity_poly.entity_id
_entity_poly.type
_entity_poly.pdbx_seq_one_letter_code
_entity_poly.pdbx_strand_id
1 'polypeptide(L)'
;MAEAAVSPLKHFVLAKKTITAIFEQLLDYVTEGAAFVEATYRNPELEHVATEDELAEIQAYKKKLAVIGEVLSRRHMKVAFFGRTSSGKSSVINAMLWDKVLPSGIGHTTNCFLSVEGTDGDKAYLMTEGSDEKKSVKTVNQLAHALHMDKDLKAGCLVHVFWPKSKCALLRDDLVLVDSPGTDVTTELDSWIDKFCLDADVFVLVANSESTLMNTVRRQHMERCLTFLVDELKVIDPVEARNRIFFVSAKEVLSARRQKAQGMPESGGALAEGFQTRFQEFQNFEQIFEECISQSAVKTKFEQHTIRAKQIIDTVKNIMDAINVAAAEKRVLSMEEREDQKDRLDFVRNQLNILTEDTKEKIKRVTEEVENKVSSAMTDEICRLSVLVDEFYSDFHPSPQVLKLYKTELNKHIEDGLGKNLADRCSSEVNESMHQSQQEIIENLKPLLPSGAQNQLHLLIPCRKFDLSYDLNCHSLCADFQEDIMFHFSLGWTSLVNRFLGPKHAQRVLLGLADPNLQIPRPLATTPSAASLPAATPENTSPDDFMVPLVMSLASLTSRTSMSIIVVGGVIWKTVGWKLISLSLSMYGLLYLYERLTWTTKAKERAFKQQFVNYATEKLQMIVSLTSANCSHQVQQEMATTFARLCQQVDVTQKNLEKEIARLSKEIDQLENIQSHSKQLRNKAIHLENELDRFTKHFLQKSK
;
A
#
# COMPACT_ATOMS: atom_id res chain seq x y z
N MET A 1 10.71 -34.29 65.55
CA MET A 1 9.79 -33.87 64.47
C MET A 1 10.28 -34.55 63.20
N ALA A 2 9.72 -35.72 62.87
CA ALA A 2 10.04 -36.38 61.61
C ALA A 2 9.38 -35.57 60.48
N GLU A 3 10.16 -35.18 59.47
CA GLU A 3 9.62 -34.67 58.20
C GLU A 3 8.49 -35.61 57.76
N ALA A 4 7.28 -35.06 57.60
CA ALA A 4 6.15 -35.83 57.09
C ALA A 4 6.50 -36.30 55.68
N ALA A 5 6.82 -37.59 55.54
CA ALA A 5 7.17 -38.20 54.27
C ALA A 5 6.08 -37.87 53.23
N VAL A 6 6.50 -37.26 52.12
CA VAL A 6 5.63 -36.87 51.02
C VAL A 6 5.05 -38.14 50.40
N SER A 7 3.71 -38.29 50.38
CA SER A 7 3.06 -39.47 49.77
C SER A 7 3.50 -39.62 48.30
N PRO A 8 3.90 -40.83 47.87
CA PRO A 8 4.24 -41.12 46.47
C PRO A 8 3.12 -40.77 45.47
N LEU A 9 1.85 -40.77 45.90
CA LEU A 9 0.70 -40.41 45.05
C LEU A 9 0.78 -38.99 44.50
N LYS A 10 1.46 -38.07 45.21
CA LYS A 10 1.71 -36.71 44.73
C LYS A 10 2.53 -36.68 43.44
N HIS A 11 3.30 -37.73 43.14
CA HIS A 11 3.99 -37.86 41.86
C HIS A 11 2.98 -37.84 40.68
N PHE A 12 1.88 -38.58 40.78
CA PHE A 12 0.82 -38.58 39.77
C PHE A 12 0.10 -37.23 39.70
N VAL A 13 -0.24 -36.63 40.85
CA VAL A 13 -0.91 -35.32 40.89
C VAL A 13 -0.05 -34.23 40.25
N LEU A 14 1.25 -34.22 40.54
CA LEU A 14 2.21 -33.28 39.95
C LEU A 14 2.39 -33.53 38.45
N ALA A 15 2.48 -34.79 38.03
CA ALA A 15 2.54 -35.16 36.61
C ALA A 15 1.28 -34.69 35.87
N LYS A 16 0.09 -34.98 36.40
CA LYS A 16 -1.21 -34.57 35.85
C LYS A 16 -1.30 -33.05 35.71
N LYS A 17 -0.92 -32.31 36.75
CA LYS A 17 -0.92 -30.83 36.71
C LYS A 17 0.04 -30.29 35.66
N THR A 18 1.25 -30.85 35.59
CA THR A 18 2.29 -30.41 34.65
C THR A 18 1.87 -30.69 33.21
N ILE A 19 1.42 -31.91 32.90
CA ILE A 19 1.03 -32.26 31.53
C ILE A 19 -0.22 -31.49 31.09
N THR A 20 -1.18 -31.24 31.99
CA THR A 20 -2.37 -30.44 31.68
C THR A 20 -1.97 -29.01 31.31
N ALA A 21 -1.07 -28.38 32.08
CA ALA A 21 -0.56 -27.05 31.78
C ALA A 21 0.21 -27.00 30.44
N ILE A 22 0.99 -28.03 30.10
CA ILE A 22 1.67 -28.12 28.79
C ILE A 22 0.63 -28.23 27.66
N PHE A 23 -0.44 -29.01 27.85
CA PHE A 23 -1.50 -29.15 26.85
C PHE A 23 -2.33 -27.88 26.66
N GLU A 24 -2.55 -27.11 27.72
CA GLU A 24 -3.16 -25.77 27.64
C GLU A 24 -2.28 -24.83 26.80
N GLN A 25 -0.98 -24.74 27.10
CA GLN A 25 -0.05 -23.94 26.30
C GLN A 25 0.04 -24.41 24.84
N LEU A 26 -0.01 -25.73 24.61
CA LEU A 26 -0.02 -26.31 23.27
C LEU A 26 -1.30 -25.97 22.51
N LEU A 27 -2.46 -25.97 23.18
CA LEU A 27 -3.73 -25.56 22.57
C LEU A 27 -3.71 -24.07 22.19
N ASP A 28 -3.14 -23.22 23.05
CA ASP A 28 -2.96 -21.79 22.76
C ASP A 28 -2.03 -21.59 21.56
N TYR A 29 -0.88 -22.27 21.53
CA TYR A 29 0.06 -22.25 20.40
C TYR A 29 -0.59 -22.67 19.08
N VAL A 30 -1.32 -23.79 19.06
CA VAL A 30 -1.99 -24.27 17.85
C VAL A 30 -3.14 -23.34 17.45
N THR A 31 -3.81 -22.69 18.41
CA THR A 31 -4.86 -21.70 18.13
C THR A 31 -4.30 -20.43 17.49
N GLU A 32 -3.18 -19.92 18.00
CA GLU A 32 -2.45 -18.80 17.41
C GLU A 32 -1.94 -19.15 16.01
N GLY A 33 -1.32 -20.33 15.86
CA GLY A 33 -0.87 -20.83 14.57
C GLY A 33 -2.01 -20.97 13.56
N ALA A 34 -3.16 -21.50 13.96
CA ALA A 34 -4.32 -21.63 13.08
C ALA A 34 -4.85 -20.26 12.60
N ALA A 35 -4.89 -19.26 13.48
CA ALA A 35 -5.29 -17.91 13.11
C ALA A 35 -4.30 -17.25 12.14
N PHE A 36 -2.99 -17.49 12.33
CA PHE A 36 -1.94 -17.03 11.43
C PHE A 36 -2.04 -17.67 10.03
N VAL A 37 -2.20 -18.99 9.96
CA VAL A 37 -2.38 -19.71 8.69
C VAL A 37 -3.65 -19.24 7.98
N GLU A 38 -4.75 -19.06 8.72
CA GLU A 38 -6.01 -18.55 8.17
C GLU A 38 -5.88 -17.13 7.60
N ALA A 39 -5.19 -16.24 8.31
CA ALA A 39 -4.93 -14.87 7.84
C ALA A 39 -4.05 -14.86 6.58
N THR A 40 -3.06 -15.75 6.52
CA THR A 40 -2.16 -15.88 5.36
C THR A 40 -2.92 -16.44 4.15
N TYR A 41 -3.73 -17.49 4.34
CA TYR A 41 -4.53 -18.11 3.28
C TYR A 41 -5.60 -17.17 2.70
N ARG A 42 -6.24 -16.34 3.54
CA ARG A 42 -7.28 -15.39 3.10
C ARG A 42 -6.73 -14.17 2.38
N ASN A 43 -5.42 -13.93 2.39
CA ASN A 43 -4.84 -12.74 1.79
C ASN A 43 -4.69 -12.92 0.26
N PRO A 44 -5.46 -12.18 -0.57
CA PRO A 44 -5.42 -12.34 -2.03
C PRO A 44 -4.10 -11.88 -2.66
N GLU A 45 -3.33 -11.01 -1.99
CA GLU A 45 -2.01 -10.57 -2.47
C GLU A 45 -0.96 -11.70 -2.29
N LEU A 46 -1.23 -12.69 -1.43
CA LEU A 46 -0.29 -13.73 -1.02
C LEU A 46 -0.68 -15.13 -1.51
N GLU A 47 -1.15 -15.19 -2.76
CA GLU A 47 -1.52 -16.44 -3.42
C GLU A 47 -0.35 -17.45 -3.34
N HIS A 48 -0.69 -18.71 -3.05
CA HIS A 48 0.21 -19.87 -2.91
C HIS A 48 1.19 -19.89 -1.72
N VAL A 49 1.10 -18.98 -0.76
CA VAL A 49 1.97 -19.02 0.45
C VAL A 49 1.48 -20.03 1.50
N ALA A 50 0.17 -20.20 1.63
CA ALA A 50 -0.45 -21.20 2.51
C ALA A 50 -1.51 -22.00 1.72
N THR A 51 -1.62 -23.29 2.01
CA THR A 51 -2.54 -24.21 1.33
C THR A 51 -3.79 -24.48 2.17
N GLU A 52 -4.88 -24.89 1.50
CA GLU A 52 -6.12 -25.29 2.18
C GLU A 52 -5.90 -26.53 3.06
N ASP A 53 -5.05 -27.46 2.62
CA ASP A 53 -4.72 -28.67 3.37
C ASP A 53 -4.02 -28.35 4.71
N GLU A 54 -3.06 -27.41 4.70
CA GLU A 54 -2.37 -26.95 5.91
C GLU A 54 -3.35 -26.28 6.90
N LEU A 55 -4.28 -25.47 6.39
CA LEU A 55 -5.32 -24.83 7.21
C LEU A 55 -6.29 -25.87 7.79
N ALA A 56 -6.74 -26.83 6.99
CA ALA A 56 -7.62 -27.89 7.45
C ALA A 56 -6.94 -28.77 8.52
N GLU A 57 -5.67 -29.09 8.33
CA GLU A 57 -4.88 -29.90 9.26
C GLU A 57 -4.68 -29.21 10.61
N ILE A 58 -4.25 -27.94 10.63
CA ILE A 58 -4.02 -27.21 11.90
C ILE A 58 -5.33 -27.00 12.68
N GLN A 59 -6.45 -26.74 11.98
CA GLN A 59 -7.78 -26.65 12.58
C GLN A 59 -8.25 -28.00 13.16
N ALA A 60 -7.92 -29.11 12.50
CA ALA A 60 -8.19 -30.44 13.03
C ALA A 60 -7.38 -30.72 14.31
N TYR A 61 -6.11 -30.30 14.39
CA TYR A 61 -5.31 -30.43 15.60
C TYR A 61 -5.83 -29.59 16.76
N LYS A 62 -6.28 -28.35 16.50
CA LYS A 62 -6.93 -27.51 17.50
C LYS A 62 -8.10 -28.24 18.18
N LYS A 63 -8.99 -28.85 17.38
CA LYS A 63 -10.13 -29.63 17.90
C LYS A 63 -9.67 -30.87 18.67
N LYS A 64 -8.69 -31.61 18.15
CA LYS A 64 -8.15 -32.81 18.79
C LYS A 64 -7.53 -32.48 20.15
N LEU A 65 -6.78 -31.38 20.25
CA LEU A 65 -6.13 -30.95 21.50
C LEU A 65 -7.14 -30.55 22.57
N ALA A 66 -8.22 -29.86 22.21
CA ALA A 66 -9.29 -29.52 23.15
C ALA A 66 -9.93 -30.79 23.77
N VAL A 67 -10.19 -31.81 22.96
CA VAL A 67 -10.71 -33.11 23.44
C VAL A 67 -9.68 -33.81 24.32
N ILE A 68 -8.40 -33.81 23.96
CA ILE A 68 -7.36 -34.43 24.80
C ILE A 68 -7.23 -33.70 26.14
N GLY A 69 -7.32 -32.37 26.18
CA GLY A 69 -7.30 -31.60 27.42
C GLY A 69 -8.43 -32.02 28.38
N GLU A 70 -9.64 -32.20 27.85
CA GLU A 70 -10.78 -32.72 28.63
C GLU A 70 -10.50 -34.12 29.17
N VAL A 71 -9.96 -35.02 28.34
CA VAL A 71 -9.60 -36.39 28.76
C VAL A 71 -8.53 -36.38 29.85
N LEU A 72 -7.48 -35.55 29.73
CA LEU A 72 -6.39 -35.44 30.72
C LEU A 72 -6.90 -34.95 32.08
N SER A 73 -7.81 -33.96 32.08
CA SER A 73 -8.40 -33.43 33.33
C SER A 73 -9.14 -34.49 34.15
N ARG A 74 -9.74 -35.48 33.47
CA ARG A 74 -10.51 -36.58 34.06
C ARG A 74 -9.67 -37.80 34.45
N ARG A 75 -8.41 -37.90 34.03
CA ARG A 75 -7.55 -39.05 34.38
C ARG A 75 -7.33 -39.12 35.89
N HIS A 76 -7.42 -40.33 36.44
CA HIS A 76 -7.16 -40.65 37.84
C HIS A 76 -6.45 -42.00 37.91
N MET A 77 -5.78 -42.27 39.03
CA MET A 77 -5.24 -43.60 39.34
C MET A 77 -6.41 -44.52 39.71
N LYS A 78 -6.38 -45.76 39.24
CA LYS A 78 -7.45 -46.73 39.53
C LYS A 78 -6.88 -48.05 40.03
N VAL A 79 -7.34 -48.51 41.19
CA VAL A 79 -7.00 -49.82 41.76
C VAL A 79 -8.26 -50.66 41.87
N ALA A 80 -8.16 -51.94 41.52
CA ALA A 80 -9.26 -52.90 41.64
C ALA A 80 -8.90 -54.05 42.58
N PHE A 81 -9.78 -54.31 43.56
CA PHE A 81 -9.61 -55.35 44.57
C PHE A 81 -10.43 -56.59 44.21
N PHE A 82 -9.78 -57.74 44.15
CA PHE A 82 -10.36 -59.04 43.80
C PHE A 82 -10.16 -60.07 44.91
N GLY A 83 -11.01 -61.10 44.94
CA GLY A 83 -10.96 -62.16 45.94
C GLY A 83 -12.33 -62.75 46.25
N ARG A 84 -12.32 -63.91 46.91
CA ARG A 84 -13.55 -64.64 47.26
C ARG A 84 -14.43 -63.82 48.21
N THR A 85 -15.72 -64.16 48.27
CA THR A 85 -16.65 -63.59 49.23
C THR A 85 -16.12 -63.75 50.65
N SER A 86 -16.30 -62.72 51.48
CA SER A 86 -15.80 -62.67 52.86
C SER A 86 -14.27 -62.76 53.04
N SER A 87 -13.46 -62.62 51.97
CA SER A 87 -11.99 -62.56 52.10
C SER A 87 -11.46 -61.25 52.71
N GLY A 88 -12.31 -60.24 52.89
CA GLY A 88 -11.94 -58.97 53.54
C GLY A 88 -11.63 -57.81 52.61
N LYS A 89 -12.01 -57.86 51.32
CA LYS A 89 -11.77 -56.79 50.33
C LYS A 89 -12.22 -55.40 50.80
N SER A 90 -13.50 -55.24 51.13
CA SER A 90 -14.06 -53.98 51.63
C SER A 90 -13.42 -53.54 52.95
N SER A 91 -12.95 -54.49 53.77
CA SER A 91 -12.20 -54.19 55.00
C SER A 91 -10.79 -53.64 54.71
N VAL A 92 -10.11 -54.14 53.67
CA VAL A 92 -8.82 -53.59 53.20
C VAL A 92 -9.01 -52.17 52.70
N ILE A 93 -10.01 -51.93 51.84
CA ILE A 93 -10.33 -50.59 51.32
C ILE A 93 -10.64 -49.62 52.45
N ASN A 94 -11.51 -50.00 53.40
CA ASN A 94 -11.82 -49.19 54.57
C ASN A 94 -10.57 -48.90 55.42
N ALA A 95 -9.68 -49.89 55.60
CA ALA A 95 -8.43 -49.69 56.32
C ALA A 95 -7.55 -48.64 55.62
N MET A 96 -7.40 -48.73 54.29
CA MET A 96 -6.66 -47.74 53.48
C MET A 96 -7.29 -46.35 53.54
N LEU A 97 -8.62 -46.25 53.62
CA LEU A 97 -9.35 -44.99 53.70
C LEU A 97 -9.43 -44.41 55.12
N TRP A 98 -8.94 -45.13 56.14
CA TRP A 98 -8.96 -44.77 57.58
C TRP A 98 -10.37 -44.63 58.19
N ASP A 99 -11.41 -44.99 57.45
CA ASP A 99 -12.79 -44.94 57.91
C ASP A 99 -13.61 -46.09 57.31
N LYS A 100 -14.76 -46.37 57.90
CA LYS A 100 -15.74 -47.26 57.28
C LYS A 100 -16.44 -46.46 56.19
N VAL A 101 -16.08 -46.70 54.93
CA VAL A 101 -16.71 -46.10 53.75
C VAL A 101 -17.61 -47.13 53.07
N LEU A 102 -17.10 -48.34 52.86
CA LEU A 102 -17.82 -49.46 52.27
C LEU A 102 -18.44 -50.37 53.35
N PRO A 103 -19.58 -51.03 53.08
CA PRO A 103 -20.14 -52.04 53.97
C PRO A 103 -19.18 -53.24 54.09
N SER A 104 -18.76 -53.59 55.30
CA SER A 104 -17.78 -54.67 55.54
C SER A 104 -18.12 -55.58 56.72
N GLY A 105 -19.39 -55.59 57.16
CA GLY A 105 -19.85 -56.43 58.28
C GLY A 105 -20.14 -57.87 57.84
N ILE A 106 -20.23 -58.78 58.82
CA ILE A 106 -20.58 -60.19 58.59
C ILE A 106 -21.99 -60.26 57.99
N GLY A 107 -22.15 -60.97 56.86
CA GLY A 107 -23.44 -61.11 56.17
C GLY A 107 -23.73 -60.03 55.11
N HIS A 108 -22.86 -59.02 54.95
CA HIS A 108 -22.94 -58.11 53.80
C HIS A 108 -22.18 -58.71 52.62
N THR A 109 -22.90 -59.20 51.60
CA THR A 109 -22.32 -59.65 50.34
C THR A 109 -22.47 -58.57 49.29
N THR A 110 -21.34 -58.05 48.81
CA THR A 110 -21.28 -57.09 47.71
C THR A 110 -21.57 -57.81 46.39
N ASN A 111 -22.78 -57.63 45.84
CA ASN A 111 -23.23 -58.27 44.59
C ASN A 111 -22.95 -57.41 43.33
N CYS A 112 -22.38 -56.22 43.50
CA CYS A 112 -22.11 -55.22 42.46
C CYS A 112 -20.71 -54.62 42.65
N PHE A 113 -20.17 -53.93 41.64
CA PHE A 113 -18.91 -53.21 41.80
C PHE A 113 -19.15 -51.91 42.56
N LEU A 114 -18.34 -51.63 43.58
CA LEU A 114 -18.37 -50.38 44.32
C LEU A 114 -17.09 -49.60 44.00
N SER A 115 -17.22 -48.48 43.30
CA SER A 115 -16.11 -47.55 43.06
C SER A 115 -16.15 -46.43 44.08
N VAL A 116 -15.06 -46.18 44.79
CA VAL A 116 -14.91 -45.08 45.74
C VAL A 116 -14.05 -43.99 45.11
N GLU A 117 -14.64 -42.81 44.98
CA GLU A 117 -14.03 -41.64 44.34
C GLU A 117 -14.07 -40.41 45.26
N GLY A 118 -13.12 -39.49 45.08
CA GLY A 118 -13.05 -38.25 45.84
C GLY A 118 -14.01 -37.19 45.29
N THR A 119 -14.79 -36.54 46.16
CA THR A 119 -15.54 -35.32 45.82
C THR A 119 -15.02 -34.10 46.60
N ASP A 120 -15.04 -32.94 45.94
CA ASP A 120 -14.67 -31.66 46.57
C ASP A 120 -15.75 -31.14 47.54
N GLY A 121 -16.97 -31.69 47.48
CA GLY A 121 -18.04 -31.38 48.42
C GLY A 121 -17.88 -32.04 49.79
N ASP A 122 -18.46 -31.45 50.83
CA ASP A 122 -18.37 -31.97 52.21
C ASP A 122 -19.25 -33.19 52.50
N LYS A 123 -20.19 -33.51 51.60
CA LYS A 123 -21.18 -34.58 51.79
C LYS A 123 -20.92 -35.74 50.86
N ALA A 124 -20.96 -36.95 51.39
CA ALA A 124 -20.91 -38.17 50.59
C ALA A 124 -22.24 -38.43 49.87
N TYR A 125 -22.13 -38.97 48.66
CA TYR A 125 -23.28 -39.34 47.84
C TYR A 125 -22.94 -40.53 46.95
N LEU A 126 -23.98 -41.14 46.38
CA LEU A 126 -23.91 -42.31 45.54
C LEU A 126 -24.57 -42.02 44.19
N MET A 127 -23.99 -42.57 43.13
CA MET A 127 -24.55 -42.58 41.78
C MET A 127 -24.51 -44.01 41.23
N THR A 128 -25.59 -44.42 40.58
CA THR A 128 -25.72 -45.74 39.95
C THR A 128 -25.48 -45.63 38.45
N GLU A 129 -24.86 -46.65 37.85
CA GLU A 129 -24.66 -46.71 36.40
C GLU A 129 -25.98 -46.49 35.62
N GLY A 130 -26.00 -45.50 34.72
CA GLY A 130 -27.17 -45.14 33.90
C GLY A 130 -28.13 -44.10 34.51
N SER A 131 -27.86 -43.58 35.70
CA SER A 131 -28.61 -42.47 36.31
C SER A 131 -27.68 -41.41 36.90
N ASP A 132 -27.90 -40.14 36.55
CA ASP A 132 -27.19 -38.98 37.11
C ASP A 132 -27.77 -38.52 38.47
N GLU A 133 -28.70 -39.30 39.05
CA GLU A 133 -29.31 -38.98 40.34
C GLU A 133 -28.31 -39.17 41.49
N LYS A 134 -28.08 -38.09 42.25
CA LYS A 134 -27.19 -38.09 43.41
C LYS A 134 -27.95 -38.48 44.68
N LYS A 135 -27.79 -39.73 45.13
CA LYS A 135 -28.37 -40.23 46.38
C LYS A 135 -27.46 -39.90 47.57
N SER A 136 -27.87 -39.02 48.48
CA SER A 136 -27.02 -38.63 49.63
C SER A 136 -26.82 -39.77 50.62
N VAL A 137 -25.58 -39.97 51.08
CA VAL A 137 -25.19 -41.01 52.04
C VAL A 137 -24.60 -40.36 53.29
N LYS A 138 -25.25 -40.50 54.45
CA LYS A 138 -24.72 -39.96 55.73
C LYS A 138 -23.96 -41.00 56.53
N THR A 139 -24.31 -42.29 56.40
CA THR A 139 -23.68 -43.39 57.14
C THR A 139 -23.51 -44.63 56.27
N VAL A 140 -22.54 -45.49 56.58
CA VAL A 140 -22.34 -46.79 55.91
C VAL A 140 -23.57 -47.69 56.02
N ASN A 141 -24.32 -47.58 57.11
CA ASN A 141 -25.54 -48.37 57.28
C ASN A 141 -26.62 -47.94 56.29
N GLN A 142 -26.73 -46.65 55.98
CA GLN A 142 -27.61 -46.15 54.93
C GLN A 142 -27.14 -46.64 53.55
N LEU A 143 -25.83 -46.67 53.31
CA LEU A 143 -25.26 -47.23 52.08
C LEU A 143 -25.59 -48.73 51.94
N ALA A 144 -25.35 -49.51 52.98
CA ALA A 144 -25.66 -50.94 53.00
C ALA A 144 -27.15 -51.21 52.79
N HIS A 145 -28.02 -50.40 53.42
CA HIS A 145 -29.46 -50.50 53.25
C HIS A 145 -29.90 -50.09 51.84
N ALA A 146 -29.33 -49.01 51.28
CA ALA A 146 -29.60 -48.58 49.92
C ALA A 146 -29.22 -49.66 48.90
N LEU A 147 -28.06 -50.28 49.04
CA LEU A 147 -27.60 -51.38 48.18
C LEU A 147 -28.44 -52.65 48.31
N HIS A 148 -29.07 -52.89 49.48
CA HIS A 148 -29.89 -54.07 49.72
C HIS A 148 -31.36 -53.90 49.33
N MET A 149 -31.90 -52.68 49.42
CA MET A 149 -33.31 -52.38 49.11
C MET A 149 -33.56 -52.06 47.65
N ASP A 150 -32.52 -51.67 46.90
CA ASP A 150 -32.62 -51.33 45.49
C ASP A 150 -32.79 -52.62 44.66
N LYS A 151 -34.05 -53.02 44.45
CA LYS A 151 -34.42 -54.24 43.70
C LYS A 151 -34.04 -54.17 42.22
N ASP A 152 -33.77 -52.97 41.71
CA ASP A 152 -33.38 -52.72 40.32
C ASP A 152 -31.86 -52.85 40.11
N LEU A 153 -31.09 -53.01 41.20
CA LEU A 153 -29.64 -53.16 41.15
C LEU A 153 -29.25 -54.57 40.65
N LYS A 154 -29.09 -54.69 39.33
CA LYS A 154 -28.68 -55.95 38.68
C LYS A 154 -27.30 -56.41 39.17
N ALA A 155 -27.09 -57.72 39.24
CA ALA A 155 -25.76 -58.29 39.47
C ALA A 155 -24.80 -57.79 38.38
N GLY A 156 -23.64 -57.27 38.79
CA GLY A 156 -22.63 -56.72 37.87
C GLY A 156 -22.80 -55.25 37.46
N CYS A 157 -23.68 -54.48 38.11
CA CYS A 157 -23.69 -53.02 37.92
C CYS A 157 -22.51 -52.33 38.65
N LEU A 158 -22.14 -51.14 38.19
CA LEU A 158 -21.19 -50.27 38.88
C LEU A 158 -21.92 -49.18 39.68
N VAL A 159 -21.52 -49.03 40.93
CA VAL A 159 -22.03 -47.99 41.82
C VAL A 159 -20.87 -47.10 42.26
N HIS A 160 -20.97 -45.81 41.99
CA HIS A 160 -19.99 -44.80 42.36
C HIS A 160 -20.34 -44.20 43.71
N VAL A 161 -19.43 -44.31 44.67
CA VAL A 161 -19.50 -43.75 46.01
C VAL A 161 -18.53 -42.57 46.06
N PHE A 162 -19.09 -41.36 46.03
CA PHE A 162 -18.32 -40.13 46.15
C PHE A 162 -18.13 -39.77 47.62
N TRP A 163 -16.88 -39.75 48.07
CA TRP A 163 -16.51 -39.46 49.46
C TRP A 163 -15.66 -38.19 49.57
N PRO A 164 -15.83 -37.35 50.61
CA PRO A 164 -15.13 -36.06 50.70
C PRO A 164 -13.60 -36.19 50.73
N LYS A 165 -12.90 -35.49 49.84
CA LYS A 165 -11.43 -35.42 49.77
C LYS A 165 -10.77 -34.83 51.04
N SER A 166 -11.54 -34.09 51.84
CA SER A 166 -11.09 -33.57 53.13
C SER A 166 -10.83 -34.68 54.16
N LYS A 167 -11.50 -35.83 54.04
CA LYS A 167 -11.43 -36.95 54.99
C LYS A 167 -10.34 -37.97 54.70
N CYS A 168 -9.92 -38.11 53.44
CA CYS A 168 -8.95 -39.12 53.04
C CYS A 168 -7.90 -38.53 52.10
N ALA A 169 -6.62 -38.73 52.40
CA ALA A 169 -5.51 -38.28 51.57
C ALA A 169 -5.47 -39.01 50.21
N LEU A 170 -5.74 -40.33 50.20
CA LEU A 170 -5.73 -41.13 48.98
C LEU A 170 -6.71 -40.60 47.92
N LEU A 171 -7.94 -40.30 48.33
CA LEU A 171 -8.97 -39.75 47.43
C LEU A 171 -8.69 -38.31 46.99
N ARG A 172 -7.92 -37.56 47.81
CA ARG A 172 -7.47 -36.20 47.46
C ARG A 172 -6.44 -36.22 46.35
N ASP A 173 -5.57 -37.23 46.37
CA ASP A 173 -4.48 -37.39 45.42
C ASP A 173 -4.91 -38.23 44.18
N ASP A 174 -6.17 -38.09 43.75
CA ASP A 174 -6.75 -38.71 42.54
C ASP A 174 -6.67 -40.25 42.47
N LEU A 175 -6.81 -40.95 43.61
CA LEU A 175 -6.97 -42.41 43.65
C LEU A 175 -8.45 -42.84 43.67
N VAL A 176 -8.80 -43.77 42.77
CA VAL A 176 -10.10 -44.45 42.72
C VAL A 176 -9.92 -45.91 43.14
N LEU A 177 -10.70 -46.35 44.12
CA LEU A 177 -10.67 -47.72 44.63
C LEU A 177 -11.92 -48.48 44.21
N VAL A 178 -11.76 -49.64 43.58
CA VAL A 178 -12.86 -50.47 43.11
C VAL A 178 -12.92 -51.78 43.89
N ASP A 179 -14.02 -52.01 44.60
CA ASP A 179 -14.34 -53.29 45.24
C ASP A 179 -15.14 -54.15 44.26
N SER A 180 -14.64 -55.35 43.96
CA SER A 180 -15.34 -56.30 43.09
C SER A 180 -16.28 -57.21 43.89
N PRO A 181 -17.30 -57.79 43.23
CA PRO A 181 -18.03 -58.93 43.77
C PRO A 181 -17.10 -60.12 44.11
N GLY A 182 -17.56 -61.04 44.94
CA GLY A 182 -16.80 -62.26 45.24
C GLY A 182 -16.54 -63.09 43.99
N THR A 183 -15.29 -63.53 43.79
CA THR A 183 -14.91 -64.35 42.62
C THR A 183 -15.60 -65.72 42.58
N ASP A 184 -16.22 -66.13 43.68
CA ASP A 184 -16.96 -67.37 43.86
C ASP A 184 -18.48 -67.24 43.60
N VAL A 185 -18.96 -66.02 43.30
CA VAL A 185 -20.40 -65.74 43.17
C VAL A 185 -20.90 -65.98 41.74
N THR A 186 -20.10 -65.69 40.71
CA THR A 186 -20.54 -65.72 39.31
C THR A 186 -19.42 -66.14 38.35
N THR A 187 -19.75 -66.93 37.34
CA THR A 187 -18.84 -67.28 36.22
C THR A 187 -18.70 -66.17 35.18
N GLU A 188 -19.53 -65.12 35.26
CA GLU A 188 -19.52 -63.98 34.32
C GLU A 188 -18.52 -62.87 34.70
N LEU A 189 -17.71 -63.08 35.73
CA LEU A 189 -16.80 -62.06 36.28
C LEU A 189 -15.82 -61.52 35.23
N ASP A 190 -15.35 -62.36 34.32
CA ASP A 190 -14.43 -61.97 33.25
C ASP A 190 -15.03 -60.86 32.36
N SER A 191 -16.31 -60.97 32.02
CA SER A 191 -17.01 -59.94 31.23
C SER A 191 -17.13 -58.60 31.97
N TRP A 192 -17.19 -58.64 33.31
CA TRP A 192 -17.26 -57.44 34.13
C TRP A 192 -15.89 -56.81 34.36
N ILE A 193 -14.83 -57.64 34.40
CA ILE A 193 -13.44 -57.17 34.44
C ILE A 193 -13.15 -56.36 33.17
N ASP A 194 -13.53 -56.88 32.00
CA ASP A 194 -13.37 -56.18 30.72
C ASP A 194 -14.09 -54.83 30.70
N LYS A 195 -15.28 -54.78 31.31
CA LYS A 195 -16.11 -53.56 31.34
C LYS A 195 -15.60 -52.50 32.32
N PHE A 196 -15.16 -52.89 33.52
CA PHE A 196 -14.95 -51.95 34.63
C PHE A 196 -13.54 -51.89 35.18
N CYS A 197 -12.66 -52.83 34.84
CA CYS A 197 -11.34 -52.95 35.46
C CYS A 197 -10.18 -52.98 34.45
N LEU A 198 -10.45 -53.02 33.14
CA LEU A 198 -9.42 -53.07 32.11
C LEU A 198 -8.54 -51.80 32.07
N ASP A 199 -9.07 -50.68 32.57
CA ASP A 199 -8.37 -49.40 32.76
C ASP A 199 -7.73 -49.25 34.14
N ALA A 200 -7.74 -50.28 35.00
CA ALA A 200 -7.08 -50.25 36.30
C ALA A 200 -5.55 -50.29 36.16
N ASP A 201 -4.86 -49.50 36.98
CA ASP A 201 -3.40 -49.39 36.99
C ASP A 201 -2.75 -50.46 37.88
N VAL A 202 -3.47 -50.92 38.91
CA VAL A 202 -3.05 -51.97 39.84
C VAL A 202 -4.22 -52.87 40.20
N PHE A 203 -3.95 -54.17 40.27
CA PHE A 203 -4.87 -55.19 40.76
C PHE A 203 -4.40 -55.72 42.11
N VAL A 204 -5.28 -55.77 43.10
CA VAL A 204 -4.98 -56.31 44.43
C VAL A 204 -5.81 -57.56 44.68
N LEU A 205 -5.15 -58.71 44.79
CA LEU A 205 -5.79 -59.97 45.15
C LEU A 205 -5.80 -60.14 46.68
N VAL A 206 -6.98 -60.18 47.27
CA VAL A 206 -7.20 -60.38 48.71
C VAL A 206 -7.59 -61.85 48.94
N ALA A 207 -6.68 -62.60 49.57
CA ALA A 207 -6.89 -63.99 49.93
C ALA A 207 -7.07 -64.15 51.46
N ASN A 208 -8.05 -64.96 51.86
CA ASN A 208 -8.24 -65.32 53.27
C ASN A 208 -7.18 -66.37 53.69
N SER A 209 -6.56 -66.17 54.85
CA SER A 209 -5.51 -67.03 55.42
C SER A 209 -5.95 -67.77 56.69
N GLU A 210 -7.25 -67.89 56.96
CA GLU A 210 -7.82 -68.63 58.11
C GLU A 210 -7.36 -70.11 58.14
N SER A 211 -6.22 -70.39 58.77
CA SER A 211 -5.90 -71.71 59.33
C SER A 211 -4.89 -71.63 60.49
N THR A 212 -5.02 -72.58 61.41
CA THR A 212 -4.61 -72.55 62.82
C THR A 212 -3.13 -72.85 63.11
N LEU A 213 -2.19 -72.61 62.19
CA LEU A 213 -0.76 -72.81 62.44
C LEU A 213 0.12 -71.77 61.70
N MET A 214 0.43 -70.65 62.38
CA MET A 214 0.84 -69.38 61.75
C MET A 214 2.08 -69.41 60.84
N ASN A 215 3.07 -70.27 61.06
CA ASN A 215 4.34 -70.21 60.31
C ASN A 215 4.38 -71.15 59.08
N THR A 216 3.85 -72.37 59.20
CA THR A 216 3.82 -73.36 58.09
C THR A 216 2.85 -72.93 57.00
N VAL A 217 1.69 -72.43 57.41
CA VAL A 217 0.63 -71.91 56.54
C VAL A 217 1.09 -70.65 55.81
N ARG A 218 1.76 -69.71 56.51
CA ARG A 218 2.34 -68.51 55.88
C ARG A 218 3.31 -68.86 54.75
N ARG A 219 4.18 -69.84 54.96
CA ARG A 219 5.11 -70.32 53.92
C ARG A 219 4.41 -70.98 52.75
N GLN A 220 3.39 -71.82 52.99
CA GLN A 220 2.59 -72.44 51.93
C GLN A 220 1.86 -71.41 51.07
N HIS A 221 1.22 -70.41 51.69
CA HIS A 221 0.57 -69.33 50.94
C HIS A 221 1.58 -68.47 50.18
N MET A 222 2.75 -68.18 50.77
CA MET A 222 3.81 -67.45 50.09
C MET A 222 4.30 -68.22 48.85
N GLU A 223 4.64 -69.49 48.97
CA GLU A 223 5.08 -70.32 47.85
C GLU A 223 4.01 -70.42 46.77
N ARG A 224 2.74 -70.65 47.13
CA ARG A 224 1.65 -70.71 46.16
C ARG A 224 1.45 -69.39 45.42
N CYS A 225 1.51 -68.25 46.13
CA CYS A 225 1.38 -66.93 45.51
C CYS A 225 2.59 -66.60 44.63
N LEU A 226 3.79 -67.03 45.01
CA LEU A 226 4.99 -66.90 44.16
C LEU A 226 4.84 -67.70 42.86
N THR A 227 4.47 -68.98 42.95
CA THR A 227 4.19 -69.83 41.76
C THR A 227 3.08 -69.22 40.90
N PHE A 228 2.03 -68.68 41.51
CA PHE A 228 0.96 -68.02 40.77
C PHE A 228 1.43 -66.77 40.01
N LEU A 229 2.18 -65.88 40.65
CA LEU A 229 2.66 -64.62 40.02
C LEU A 229 3.75 -64.86 38.96
N VAL A 230 4.65 -65.82 39.22
CA VAL A 230 5.84 -66.08 38.39
C VAL A 230 5.54 -67.11 37.29
N ASP A 231 4.96 -68.26 37.64
CA ASP A 231 4.85 -69.40 36.72
C ASP A 231 3.53 -69.40 35.93
N GLU A 232 2.41 -69.06 36.59
CA GLU A 232 1.08 -69.05 35.96
C GLU A 232 0.81 -67.73 35.23
N LEU A 233 0.91 -66.59 35.93
CA LEU A 233 0.66 -65.27 35.34
C LEU A 233 1.85 -64.75 34.53
N LYS A 234 3.08 -65.13 34.86
CA LYS A 234 4.33 -64.69 34.19
C LYS A 234 4.46 -63.17 34.09
N VAL A 235 3.96 -62.46 35.11
CA VAL A 235 3.92 -60.99 35.12
C VAL A 235 5.11 -60.36 35.85
N ILE A 236 5.78 -61.11 36.73
CA ILE A 236 6.82 -60.59 37.63
C ILE A 236 7.93 -61.62 37.84
N ASP A 237 9.17 -61.13 38.01
CA ASP A 237 10.34 -61.95 38.34
C ASP A 237 10.31 -62.49 39.79
N PRO A 238 10.92 -63.66 40.07
CA PRO A 238 10.87 -64.30 41.39
C PRO A 238 11.36 -63.42 42.56
N VAL A 239 12.32 -62.52 42.28
CA VAL A 239 12.91 -61.62 43.27
C VAL A 239 11.95 -60.48 43.61
N GLU A 240 11.27 -59.91 42.60
CA GLU A 240 10.33 -58.81 42.79
C GLU A 240 8.99 -59.32 43.35
N ALA A 241 8.57 -60.55 43.02
CA ALA A 241 7.33 -61.14 43.52
C ALA A 241 7.24 -61.20 45.05
N ARG A 242 8.38 -61.42 45.74
CA ARG A 242 8.43 -61.43 47.22
C ARG A 242 8.06 -60.08 47.84
N ASN A 243 8.35 -58.98 47.15
CA ASN A 243 8.02 -57.62 47.60
C ASN A 243 6.59 -57.19 47.22
N ARG A 244 5.79 -58.10 46.62
CA ARG A 244 4.39 -57.87 46.24
C ARG A 244 3.39 -58.69 47.06
N ILE A 245 3.87 -59.55 47.97
CA ILE A 245 3.04 -60.42 48.81
C ILE A 245 3.14 -59.97 50.26
N PHE A 246 2.00 -59.66 50.87
CA PHE A 246 1.93 -59.11 52.23
C PHE A 246 0.97 -59.91 53.10
N PHE A 247 1.34 -60.12 54.37
CA PHE A 247 0.50 -60.81 55.35
C PHE A 247 -0.02 -59.82 56.39
N VAL A 248 -1.27 -59.40 56.20
CA VAL A 248 -1.85 -58.27 56.95
C VAL A 248 -3.15 -58.65 57.64
N SER A 249 -3.58 -57.79 58.58
CA SER A 249 -4.89 -57.86 59.22
C SER A 249 -5.64 -56.55 59.03
N ALA A 250 -6.43 -56.46 57.96
CA ALA A 250 -7.17 -55.23 57.63
C ALA A 250 -8.13 -54.79 58.74
N LYS A 251 -8.73 -55.75 59.48
CA LYS A 251 -9.64 -55.48 60.60
C LYS A 251 -8.94 -54.80 61.77
N GLU A 252 -7.74 -55.28 62.14
CA GLU A 252 -6.94 -54.65 63.21
C GLU A 252 -6.49 -53.25 62.79
N VAL A 253 -5.99 -53.09 61.56
CA VAL A 253 -5.54 -51.81 61.02
C VAL A 253 -6.67 -50.78 60.99
N LEU A 254 -7.85 -51.14 60.50
CA LEU A 254 -9.02 -50.25 60.49
C LEU A 254 -9.44 -49.84 61.90
N SER A 255 -9.45 -50.78 62.85
CA SER A 255 -9.79 -50.49 64.25
C SER A 255 -8.81 -49.50 64.87
N ALA A 256 -7.50 -49.75 64.71
CA ALA A 256 -6.43 -48.89 65.21
C ALA A 256 -6.49 -47.48 64.61
N ARG A 257 -6.69 -47.36 63.29
CA ARG A 257 -6.79 -46.06 62.61
C ARG A 257 -8.01 -45.25 63.04
N ARG A 258 -9.16 -45.89 63.22
CA ARG A 258 -10.37 -45.19 63.68
C ARG A 258 -10.22 -44.70 65.12
N GLN A 259 -9.60 -45.49 65.99
CA GLN A 259 -9.28 -45.04 67.35
C GLN A 259 -8.29 -43.87 67.34
N LYS A 260 -7.24 -43.95 66.51
CA LYS A 260 -6.29 -42.85 66.32
C LYS A 260 -6.95 -41.58 65.82
N ALA A 261 -7.84 -41.68 64.83
CA ALA A 261 -8.60 -40.54 64.29
C ALA A 261 -9.52 -39.90 65.34
N GLN A 262 -9.95 -40.67 66.35
CA GLN A 262 -10.73 -40.20 67.50
C GLN A 262 -9.85 -39.73 68.69
N GLY A 263 -8.52 -39.71 68.53
CA GLY A 263 -7.58 -39.28 69.56
C GLY A 263 -7.25 -40.35 70.62
N MET A 264 -7.62 -41.61 70.39
CA MET A 264 -7.30 -42.74 71.27
C MET A 264 -6.03 -43.49 70.84
N PRO A 265 -5.35 -44.22 71.75
CA PRO A 265 -4.16 -44.99 71.42
C PRO A 265 -4.43 -46.09 70.39
N GLU A 266 -3.49 -46.31 69.46
CA GLU A 266 -3.59 -47.32 68.40
C GLU A 266 -3.63 -48.77 68.94
N SER A 267 -3.17 -48.99 70.18
CA SER A 267 -3.12 -50.30 70.83
C SER A 267 -4.49 -50.92 71.11
N GLY A 268 -5.56 -50.11 71.15
CA GLY A 268 -6.92 -50.61 71.34
C GLY A 268 -7.50 -51.35 70.13
N GLY A 269 -6.78 -51.42 69.00
CA GLY A 269 -7.17 -52.14 67.79
C GLY A 269 -6.63 -53.57 67.69
N ALA A 270 -5.76 -53.99 68.62
CA ALA A 270 -5.13 -55.31 68.59
C ALA A 270 -6.14 -56.43 68.91
N LEU A 271 -6.24 -57.44 68.04
CA LEU A 271 -7.11 -58.62 68.23
C LEU A 271 -6.32 -59.86 68.66
N ALA A 272 -5.02 -59.92 68.36
CA ALA A 272 -4.13 -61.01 68.73
C ALA A 272 -2.68 -60.53 68.92
N GLU A 273 -1.84 -61.36 69.54
CA GLU A 273 -0.39 -61.13 69.62
C GLU A 273 0.24 -60.92 68.23
N GLY A 274 1.29 -60.10 68.15
CA GLY A 274 1.93 -59.74 66.88
C GLY A 274 1.22 -58.67 66.04
N PHE A 275 0.27 -57.92 66.64
CA PHE A 275 -0.40 -56.78 66.00
C PHE A 275 0.59 -55.80 65.36
N GLN A 276 1.66 -55.43 66.06
CA GLN A 276 2.63 -54.45 65.58
C GLN A 276 3.30 -54.88 64.28
N THR A 277 3.66 -56.16 64.16
CA THR A 277 4.26 -56.72 62.94
C THR A 277 3.27 -56.69 61.77
N ARG A 278 2.01 -57.07 62.00
CA ARG A 278 0.97 -57.03 60.94
C ARG A 278 0.60 -55.60 60.54
N PHE A 279 0.61 -54.67 61.49
CA PHE A 279 0.36 -53.26 61.23
C PHE A 279 1.49 -52.65 60.40
N GLN A 280 2.75 -52.94 60.75
CA GLN A 280 3.91 -52.50 59.99
C GLN A 280 3.96 -53.12 58.58
N GLU A 281 3.60 -54.39 58.44
CA GLU A 281 3.46 -55.03 57.12
C GLU A 281 2.40 -54.32 56.25
N PHE A 282 1.28 -53.88 56.84
CA PHE A 282 0.25 -53.14 56.11
C PHE A 282 0.73 -51.75 55.68
N GLN A 283 1.51 -51.06 56.53
CA GLN A 283 2.14 -49.79 56.15
C GLN A 283 3.15 -49.98 55.01
N ASN A 284 3.94 -51.05 55.05
CA ASN A 284 4.86 -51.40 53.96
C ASN A 284 4.10 -51.71 52.66
N PHE A 285 2.98 -52.43 52.75
CA PHE A 285 2.07 -52.66 51.62
C PHE A 285 1.59 -51.34 51.02
N GLU A 286 1.08 -50.41 51.83
CA GLU A 286 0.61 -49.11 51.35
C GLU A 286 1.72 -48.30 50.68
N GLN A 287 2.92 -48.25 51.29
CA GLN A 287 4.04 -47.51 50.73
C GLN A 287 4.45 -48.05 49.35
N ILE A 288 4.60 -49.37 49.22
CA ILE A 288 4.96 -50.04 47.97
C ILE A 288 3.82 -49.92 46.94
N PHE A 289 2.57 -49.98 47.40
CA PHE A 289 1.38 -49.80 46.57
C PHE A 289 1.33 -48.37 46.00
N GLU A 290 1.46 -47.34 46.84
CA GLU A 290 1.42 -45.93 46.43
C GLU A 290 2.54 -45.60 45.44
N GLU A 291 3.75 -46.13 45.65
CA GLU A 291 4.86 -45.98 44.70
C GLU A 291 4.57 -46.69 43.37
N CYS A 292 4.09 -47.93 43.42
CA CYS A 292 3.82 -48.72 42.22
C CYS A 292 2.70 -48.11 41.37
N ILE A 293 1.58 -47.72 41.99
CA ILE A 293 0.44 -47.18 41.26
C ILE A 293 0.74 -45.80 40.69
N SER A 294 1.46 -44.95 41.42
CA SER A 294 1.80 -43.61 40.92
C SER A 294 2.73 -43.68 39.71
N GLN A 295 3.77 -44.52 39.73
CA GLN A 295 4.66 -44.70 38.59
C GLN A 295 3.95 -45.37 37.40
N SER A 296 3.18 -46.43 37.66
CA SER A 296 2.44 -47.17 36.62
C SER A 296 1.42 -46.26 35.92
N ALA A 297 0.58 -45.57 36.68
CA ALA A 297 -0.48 -44.72 36.15
C ALA A 297 0.05 -43.50 35.40
N VAL A 298 1.15 -42.87 35.86
CA VAL A 298 1.77 -41.77 35.11
C VAL A 298 2.18 -42.24 33.71
N LYS A 299 2.79 -43.43 33.63
CA LYS A 299 3.21 -44.00 32.35
C LYS A 299 2.00 -44.38 31.48
N THR A 300 1.11 -45.24 31.98
CA THR A 300 -0.01 -45.78 31.19
C THR A 300 -0.99 -44.70 30.74
N LYS A 301 -1.21 -43.65 31.56
CA LYS A 301 -2.20 -42.60 31.27
C LYS A 301 -1.62 -41.43 30.48
N PHE A 302 -0.33 -41.08 30.60
CA PHE A 302 0.23 -39.87 29.98
C PHE A 302 1.24 -40.12 28.85
N GLU A 303 1.86 -41.29 28.75
CA GLU A 303 2.90 -41.56 27.73
C GLU A 303 2.38 -41.38 26.29
N GLN A 304 1.22 -41.97 25.97
CA GLN A 304 0.62 -41.88 24.63
C GLN A 304 0.23 -40.43 24.27
N HIS A 305 -0.34 -39.69 25.22
CA HIS A 305 -0.67 -38.28 24.99
C HIS A 305 0.59 -37.42 24.80
N THR A 306 1.67 -37.71 25.54
CA THR A 306 2.96 -37.03 25.39
C THR A 306 3.56 -37.27 24.00
N ILE A 307 3.56 -38.52 23.52
CA ILE A 307 4.02 -38.87 22.16
C ILE A 307 3.16 -38.14 21.12
N ARG A 308 1.84 -38.14 21.31
CA ARG A 308 0.92 -37.49 20.39
C ARG A 308 1.12 -35.97 20.35
N ALA A 309 1.38 -35.33 21.49
CA ALA A 309 1.68 -33.90 21.57
C ALA A 309 2.94 -33.55 20.77
N LYS A 310 4.01 -34.36 20.89
CA LYS A 310 5.24 -34.19 20.10
C LYS A 310 4.98 -34.27 18.60
N GLN A 311 4.22 -35.27 18.15
CA GLN A 311 3.83 -35.39 16.74
C GLN A 311 3.07 -34.15 16.25
N ILE A 312 2.13 -33.64 17.05
CA ILE A 312 1.36 -32.43 16.68
C ILE A 312 2.28 -31.21 16.59
N ILE A 313 3.19 -31.03 17.56
CA ILE A 313 4.16 -29.94 17.53
C ILE A 313 5.04 -30.02 16.28
N ASP A 314 5.55 -31.21 15.94
CA ASP A 314 6.38 -31.41 14.76
C ASP A 314 5.63 -31.11 13.46
N THR A 315 4.39 -31.57 13.32
CA THR A 315 3.59 -31.27 12.14
C THR A 315 3.30 -29.77 12.03
N VAL A 316 2.87 -29.11 13.11
CA VAL A 316 2.61 -27.67 13.09
C VAL A 316 3.89 -26.89 12.81
N LYS A 317 5.03 -27.30 13.37
CA LYS A 317 6.35 -26.74 13.09
C LYS A 317 6.71 -26.84 11.61
N ASN A 318 6.48 -28.00 11.00
CA ASN A 318 6.74 -28.22 9.56
C ASN A 318 5.84 -27.34 8.68
N ILE A 319 4.57 -27.14 9.04
CA ILE A 319 3.67 -26.21 8.35
C ILE A 319 4.21 -24.77 8.43
N MET A 320 4.67 -24.34 9.62
CA MET A 320 5.25 -23.01 9.80
C MET A 320 6.53 -22.83 8.97
N ASP A 321 7.39 -23.85 8.91
CA ASP A 321 8.61 -23.85 8.10
C ASP A 321 8.27 -23.79 6.60
N ALA A 322 7.28 -24.55 6.13
CA ALA A 322 6.82 -24.51 4.74
C ALA A 322 6.32 -23.12 4.33
N ILE A 323 5.45 -22.51 5.16
CA ILE A 323 4.97 -21.14 4.95
C ILE A 323 6.11 -20.13 4.95
N ASN A 324 7.09 -20.28 5.84
CA ASN A 324 8.24 -19.37 5.91
C ASN A 324 9.14 -19.48 4.66
N VAL A 325 9.33 -20.69 4.13
CA VAL A 325 10.07 -20.92 2.88
C VAL A 325 9.30 -20.35 1.68
N ALA A 326 8.01 -20.64 1.54
CA ALA A 326 7.18 -20.11 0.47
C ALA A 326 7.13 -18.57 0.50
N ALA A 327 7.00 -17.98 1.69
CA ALA A 327 7.06 -16.53 1.86
C ALA A 327 8.45 -15.97 1.51
N ALA A 328 9.53 -16.69 1.79
CA ALA A 328 10.89 -16.28 1.41
C ALA A 328 11.08 -16.23 -0.10
N GLU A 329 10.68 -17.29 -0.78
CA GLU A 329 10.80 -17.41 -2.24
C GLU A 329 9.97 -16.33 -2.93
N LYS A 330 8.70 -16.16 -2.53
CA LYS A 330 7.84 -15.11 -3.07
C LYS A 330 8.39 -13.70 -2.79
N ARG A 331 9.01 -13.47 -1.63
CA ARG A 331 9.63 -12.18 -1.30
C ARG A 331 10.79 -11.87 -2.24
N VAL A 332 11.66 -12.85 -2.50
CA VAL A 332 12.79 -12.67 -3.41
C VAL A 332 12.30 -12.32 -4.81
N LEU A 333 11.32 -13.06 -5.34
CA LEU A 333 10.72 -12.78 -6.66
C LEU A 333 10.09 -11.39 -6.70
N SER A 334 9.34 -10.99 -5.67
CA SER A 334 8.71 -9.67 -5.59
C SER A 334 9.75 -8.54 -5.49
N MET A 335 10.88 -8.79 -4.81
CA MET A 335 11.99 -7.85 -4.74
C MET A 335 12.66 -7.67 -6.11
N GLU A 336 12.91 -8.75 -6.83
CA GLU A 336 13.46 -8.72 -8.20
C GLU A 336 12.53 -7.94 -9.13
N GLU A 337 11.23 -8.26 -9.16
CA GLU A 337 10.25 -7.55 -9.99
C GLU A 337 10.17 -6.07 -9.62
N ARG A 338 10.25 -5.71 -8.33
CA ARG A 338 10.25 -4.31 -7.90
C ARG A 338 11.47 -3.56 -8.40
N GLU A 339 12.66 -4.17 -8.36
CA GLU A 339 13.87 -3.55 -8.90
C GLU A 339 13.78 -3.40 -10.42
N ASP A 340 13.25 -4.39 -11.15
CA ASP A 340 13.00 -4.27 -12.59
C ASP A 340 12.05 -3.10 -12.92
N GLN A 341 10.97 -2.91 -12.16
CA GLN A 341 10.07 -1.78 -12.34
C GLN A 341 10.73 -0.44 -12.00
N LYS A 342 11.61 -0.37 -11.00
CA LYS A 342 12.37 0.84 -10.66
C LYS A 342 13.35 1.19 -11.78
N ASP A 343 14.12 0.22 -12.26
CA ASP A 343 15.05 0.41 -13.37
C ASP A 343 14.30 0.90 -14.62
N ARG A 344 13.11 0.34 -14.89
CA ARG A 344 12.24 0.81 -15.98
C ARG A 344 11.75 2.23 -15.76
N LEU A 345 11.35 2.61 -14.55
CA LEU A 345 10.91 3.96 -14.21
C LEU A 345 12.04 4.97 -14.38
N ASP A 346 13.24 4.65 -13.90
CA ASP A 346 14.41 5.51 -14.02
C ASP A 346 14.86 5.64 -15.48
N PHE A 347 14.79 4.55 -16.26
CA PHE A 347 14.98 4.61 -17.71
C PHE A 347 13.99 5.57 -18.38
N VAL A 348 12.68 5.45 -18.09
CA VAL A 348 11.65 6.31 -18.69
C VAL A 348 11.83 7.77 -18.29
N ARG A 349 12.17 8.06 -17.03
CA ARG A 349 12.45 9.44 -16.55
C ARG A 349 13.67 10.03 -17.25
N ASN A 350 14.76 9.28 -17.35
CA ASN A 350 15.98 9.74 -18.02
C ASN A 350 15.76 9.99 -19.50
N GLN A 351 15.06 9.08 -20.20
CA GLN A 351 14.73 9.26 -21.62
C GLN A 351 13.78 10.44 -21.84
N LEU A 352 12.77 10.63 -20.98
CA LEU A 352 11.88 11.79 -21.07
C LEU A 352 12.65 13.11 -20.92
N ASN A 353 13.61 13.18 -20.00
CA ASN A 353 14.43 14.38 -19.81
C ASN A 353 15.27 14.70 -21.06
N ILE A 354 15.91 13.69 -21.65
CA ILE A 354 16.71 13.85 -22.89
C ILE A 354 15.82 14.30 -24.05
N LEU A 355 14.68 13.63 -24.25
CA LEU A 355 13.73 13.96 -25.31
C LEU A 355 13.10 15.34 -25.12
N THR A 356 12.94 15.79 -23.87
CA THR A 356 12.44 17.13 -23.56
C THR A 356 13.40 18.21 -24.04
N GLU A 357 14.70 18.04 -23.80
CA GLU A 357 15.69 19.01 -24.28
C GLU A 357 15.85 18.97 -25.81
N ASP A 358 15.90 17.78 -26.43
CA ASP A 358 15.95 17.64 -27.90
C ASP A 358 14.71 18.27 -28.57
N THR A 359 13.52 18.05 -28.01
CA THR A 359 12.28 18.62 -28.54
C THR A 359 12.24 20.14 -28.41
N LYS A 360 12.71 20.71 -27.29
CA LYS A 360 12.83 22.17 -27.13
C LYS A 360 13.75 22.78 -28.19
N GLU A 361 14.89 22.15 -28.45
CA GLU A 361 15.83 22.63 -29.48
C GLU A 361 15.21 22.53 -30.88
N LYS A 362 14.50 21.44 -31.19
CA LYS A 362 13.77 21.29 -32.46
C LYS A 362 12.68 22.34 -32.64
N ILE A 363 11.86 22.58 -31.62
CA ILE A 363 10.83 23.63 -31.67
C ILE A 363 11.48 24.98 -31.96
N LYS A 364 12.60 25.30 -31.30
CA LYS A 364 13.34 26.54 -31.55
C LYS A 364 13.84 26.64 -33.00
N ARG A 365 14.42 25.57 -33.56
CA ARG A 365 14.88 25.55 -34.97
C ARG A 365 13.74 25.78 -35.96
N VAL A 366 12.60 25.09 -35.80
CA VAL A 366 11.43 25.27 -36.68
C VAL A 366 10.86 26.69 -36.56
N THR A 367 10.80 27.22 -35.34
CA THR A 367 10.34 28.58 -35.05
C THR A 367 11.21 29.64 -35.76
N GLU A 368 12.54 29.49 -35.70
CA GLU A 368 13.49 30.35 -36.43
C GLU A 368 13.39 30.19 -37.96
N GLU A 369 13.17 28.98 -38.47
CA GLU A 369 12.95 28.71 -39.90
C GLU A 369 11.69 29.41 -40.42
N VAL A 370 10.58 29.31 -39.68
CA VAL A 370 9.30 29.96 -40.01
C VAL A 370 9.45 31.48 -40.03
N GLU A 371 10.11 32.06 -39.01
CA GLU A 371 10.32 33.51 -38.94
C GLU A 371 11.10 34.03 -40.17
N ASN A 372 12.20 33.36 -40.52
CA ASN A 372 13.02 33.71 -41.68
C ASN A 372 12.23 33.56 -42.99
N LYS A 373 11.47 32.48 -43.15
CA LYS A 373 10.68 32.21 -44.37
C LYS A 373 9.55 33.22 -44.55
N VAL A 374 8.79 33.51 -43.49
CA VAL A 374 7.69 34.50 -43.55
C VAL A 374 8.25 35.90 -43.78
N SER A 375 9.35 36.27 -43.13
CA SER A 375 10.02 37.55 -43.34
C SER A 375 10.51 37.72 -44.79
N SER A 376 11.13 36.70 -45.35
CA SER A 376 11.59 36.68 -46.75
C SER A 376 10.43 36.76 -47.74
N ALA A 377 9.41 35.90 -47.57
CA ALA A 377 8.24 35.90 -48.44
C ALA A 377 7.46 37.21 -48.39
N MET A 378 7.31 37.81 -47.20
CA MET A 378 6.64 39.10 -47.04
C MET A 378 7.44 40.23 -47.68
N THR A 379 8.77 40.22 -47.58
CA THR A 379 9.64 41.21 -48.25
C THR A 379 9.52 41.11 -49.77
N ASP A 380 9.53 39.88 -50.31
CA ASP A 380 9.35 39.63 -51.74
C ASP A 380 7.98 40.09 -52.25
N GLU A 381 6.91 39.86 -51.48
CA GLU A 381 5.56 40.32 -51.84
C GLU A 381 5.40 41.84 -51.72
N ILE A 382 6.04 42.48 -50.73
CA ILE A 382 6.10 43.94 -50.64
C ILE A 382 6.81 44.52 -51.88
N CYS A 383 7.87 43.89 -52.38
CA CYS A 383 8.53 44.33 -53.61
C CYS A 383 7.65 44.21 -54.86
N ARG A 384 6.65 43.32 -54.82
CA ARG A 384 5.65 43.10 -55.89
C ARG A 384 4.32 43.82 -55.63
N LEU A 385 4.25 44.65 -54.59
CA LEU A 385 3.03 45.37 -54.20
C LEU A 385 2.48 46.23 -55.35
N SER A 386 3.34 46.75 -56.22
CA SER A 386 2.93 47.50 -57.41
C SER A 386 2.01 46.69 -58.34
N VAL A 387 2.27 45.40 -58.51
CA VAL A 387 1.46 44.50 -59.35
C VAL A 387 0.08 44.29 -58.72
N LEU A 388 0.04 44.05 -57.40
CA LEU A 388 -1.20 43.84 -56.66
C LEU A 388 -2.09 45.10 -56.65
N VAL A 389 -1.48 46.29 -56.54
CA VAL A 389 -2.19 47.57 -56.60
C VAL A 389 -2.69 47.89 -58.02
N ASP A 390 -1.94 47.49 -59.05
CA ASP A 390 -2.35 47.69 -60.45
C ASP A 390 -3.51 46.76 -60.86
N GLU A 391 -3.61 45.56 -60.30
CA GLU A 391 -4.71 44.61 -60.50
C GLU A 391 -6.04 45.05 -59.87
N PHE A 392 -6.04 46.05 -58.99
CA PHE A 392 -7.24 46.58 -58.36
C PHE A 392 -8.07 47.46 -59.32
N TYR A 393 -9.35 47.13 -59.51
CA TYR A 393 -10.31 47.90 -60.30
C TYR A 393 -11.51 48.35 -59.44
N SER A 394 -11.67 49.66 -59.29
CA SER A 394 -12.85 50.30 -58.67
C SER A 394 -13.04 51.69 -59.28
N ASP A 395 -14.25 52.25 -59.16
CA ASP A 395 -14.59 53.54 -59.77
C ASP A 395 -13.85 54.70 -59.07
N PHE A 396 -12.81 55.22 -59.72
CA PHE A 396 -12.00 56.31 -59.17
C PHE A 396 -12.63 57.68 -59.43
N HIS A 397 -13.03 58.37 -58.36
CA HIS A 397 -13.56 59.74 -58.43
C HIS A 397 -12.89 60.67 -57.40
N PRO A 398 -12.51 61.92 -57.74
CA PRO A 398 -11.82 62.87 -56.84
C PRO A 398 -12.64 63.37 -55.63
N SER A 399 -13.85 62.85 -55.40
CA SER A 399 -14.73 63.27 -54.31
C SER A 399 -14.30 62.65 -52.97
N PRO A 400 -14.25 63.41 -51.86
CA PRO A 400 -13.72 62.94 -50.57
C PRO A 400 -14.38 61.66 -50.02
N GLN A 401 -15.69 61.48 -50.25
CA GLN A 401 -16.43 60.31 -49.76
C GLN A 401 -16.10 59.03 -50.55
N VAL A 402 -16.01 59.14 -51.89
CA VAL A 402 -15.65 58.03 -52.79
C VAL A 402 -14.19 57.64 -52.60
N LEU A 403 -13.31 58.62 -52.36
CA LEU A 403 -11.89 58.38 -52.12
C LEU A 403 -11.63 57.63 -50.81
N LYS A 404 -12.41 57.94 -49.75
CA LYS A 404 -12.36 57.17 -48.50
C LYS A 404 -12.81 55.72 -48.70
N LEU A 405 -13.88 55.50 -49.46
CA LEU A 405 -14.35 54.15 -49.80
C LEU A 405 -13.32 53.39 -50.64
N TYR A 406 -12.74 54.04 -51.66
CA TYR A 406 -11.69 53.49 -52.51
C TYR A 406 -10.44 53.08 -51.69
N LYS A 407 -10.02 53.88 -50.71
CA LYS A 407 -8.94 53.50 -49.77
C LYS A 407 -9.26 52.27 -48.95
N THR A 408 -10.47 52.21 -48.38
CA THR A 408 -10.89 51.06 -47.57
C THR A 408 -10.95 49.78 -48.40
N GLU A 409 -11.49 49.85 -49.62
CA GLU A 409 -11.51 48.72 -50.56
C GLU A 409 -10.11 48.33 -51.04
N LEU A 410 -9.23 49.29 -51.33
CA LEU A 410 -7.84 49.04 -51.72
C LEU A 410 -7.04 48.40 -50.59
N ASN A 411 -7.16 48.92 -49.36
CA ASN A 411 -6.50 48.34 -48.18
C ASN A 411 -6.95 46.90 -47.95
N LYS A 412 -8.26 46.62 -48.08
CA LYS A 412 -8.81 45.27 -47.97
C LYS A 412 -8.30 44.36 -49.09
N HIS A 413 -8.27 44.83 -50.34
CA HIS A 413 -7.74 44.07 -51.46
C HIS A 413 -6.27 43.71 -51.29
N ILE A 414 -5.46 44.63 -50.76
CA ILE A 414 -4.05 44.39 -50.48
C ILE A 414 -3.88 43.42 -49.31
N GLU A 415 -4.68 43.54 -48.26
CA GLU A 415 -4.65 42.62 -47.12
C GLU A 415 -5.05 41.20 -47.52
N ASP A 416 -6.15 41.04 -48.25
CA ASP A 416 -6.62 39.76 -48.77
C ASP A 416 -5.61 39.16 -49.79
N GLY A 417 -5.05 40.00 -50.66
CA GLY A 417 -4.08 39.60 -51.68
C GLY A 417 -2.73 39.19 -51.10
N LEU A 418 -2.16 40.01 -50.21
CA LEU A 418 -0.90 39.74 -49.53
C LEU A 418 -1.04 38.53 -48.60
N GLY A 419 -2.13 38.45 -47.83
CA GLY A 419 -2.44 37.30 -46.98
C GLY A 419 -2.57 35.99 -47.77
N LYS A 420 -3.25 36.02 -48.92
CA LYS A 420 -3.37 34.85 -49.80
C LYS A 420 -2.03 34.44 -50.42
N ASN A 421 -1.26 35.39 -50.93
CA ASN A 421 0.05 35.09 -51.53
C ASN A 421 1.03 34.54 -50.49
N LEU A 422 0.99 35.05 -49.25
CA LEU A 422 1.77 34.52 -48.13
C LEU A 422 1.30 33.11 -47.75
N ALA A 423 -0.01 32.87 -47.68
CA ALA A 423 -0.54 31.54 -47.41
C ALA A 423 -0.12 30.53 -48.48
N ASP A 424 -0.26 30.87 -49.76
CA ASP A 424 0.11 30.00 -50.88
C ASP A 424 1.60 29.66 -50.91
N ARG A 425 2.49 30.57 -50.45
CA ARG A 425 3.95 30.35 -50.44
C ARG A 425 4.48 29.72 -49.16
N CYS A 426 3.94 30.09 -48.01
CA CYS A 426 4.50 29.70 -46.71
C CYS A 426 3.70 28.59 -46.05
N SER A 427 2.38 28.53 -46.19
CA SER A 427 1.56 27.60 -45.38
C SER A 427 1.81 26.13 -45.70
N SER A 428 2.12 25.77 -46.95
CA SER A 428 2.43 24.36 -47.29
C SER A 428 3.76 23.91 -46.68
N GLU A 429 4.82 24.70 -46.86
CA GLU A 429 6.15 24.36 -46.35
C GLU A 429 6.21 24.39 -44.82
N VAL A 430 5.55 25.36 -44.17
CA VAL A 430 5.50 25.42 -42.71
C VAL A 430 4.71 24.24 -42.13
N ASN A 431 3.59 23.86 -42.75
CA ASN A 431 2.87 22.65 -42.35
C ASN A 431 3.71 21.39 -42.53
N GLU A 432 4.50 21.29 -43.61
CA GLU A 432 5.40 20.15 -43.84
C GLU A 432 6.52 20.07 -42.79
N SER A 433 7.22 21.17 -42.51
CA SER A 433 8.27 21.25 -41.47
C SER A 433 7.72 20.93 -40.07
N MET A 434 6.52 21.45 -39.75
CA MET A 434 5.82 21.17 -38.50
C MET A 434 5.40 19.70 -38.39
N HIS A 435 4.80 19.13 -39.44
CA HIS A 435 4.38 17.73 -39.47
C HIS A 435 5.57 16.77 -39.35
N GLN A 436 6.66 17.02 -40.08
CA GLN A 436 7.87 16.21 -40.00
C GLN A 436 8.45 16.21 -38.58
N SER A 437 8.57 17.38 -37.97
CA SER A 437 9.07 17.52 -36.60
C SER A 437 8.16 16.83 -35.58
N GLN A 438 6.84 16.98 -35.70
CA GLN A 438 5.87 16.28 -34.85
C GLN A 438 5.96 14.77 -34.98
N GLN A 439 6.11 14.24 -36.20
CA GLN A 439 6.22 12.80 -36.43
C GLN A 439 7.48 12.22 -35.79
N GLU A 440 8.62 12.91 -35.93
CA GLU A 440 9.88 12.49 -35.31
C GLU A 440 9.78 12.49 -33.78
N ILE A 441 9.15 13.51 -33.19
CA ILE A 441 8.88 13.58 -31.74
C ILE A 441 8.02 12.39 -31.29
N ILE A 442 6.97 12.07 -32.05
CA ILE A 442 6.06 10.94 -31.75
C ILE A 442 6.81 9.60 -31.83
N GLU A 443 7.64 9.39 -32.86
CA GLU A 443 8.41 8.16 -33.03
C GLU A 443 9.41 7.93 -31.88
N ASN A 444 10.08 9.00 -31.45
CA ASN A 444 11.03 8.94 -30.33
C ASN A 444 10.36 8.72 -28.97
N LEU A 445 9.12 9.20 -28.78
CA LEU A 445 8.35 9.02 -27.54
C LEU A 445 7.58 7.68 -27.48
N LYS A 446 7.29 7.07 -28.63
CA LYS A 446 6.58 5.78 -28.75
C LYS A 446 7.09 4.66 -27.82
N PRO A 447 8.40 4.38 -27.69
CA PRO A 447 8.90 3.28 -26.84
C PRO A 447 8.74 3.54 -25.33
N LEU A 448 8.46 4.78 -24.92
CA LEU A 448 8.26 5.16 -23.51
C LEU A 448 6.79 5.06 -23.08
N LEU A 449 5.88 4.87 -24.03
CA LEU A 449 4.45 4.83 -23.78
C LEU A 449 3.96 3.43 -23.40
N PRO A 450 2.80 3.32 -22.72
CA PRO A 450 2.20 2.05 -22.36
C PRO A 450 1.87 1.23 -23.62
N SER A 451 2.03 -0.09 -23.56
CA SER A 451 1.72 -1.01 -24.66
C SER A 451 0.30 -0.85 -25.20
N GLY A 452 -0.68 -0.49 -24.36
CA GLY A 452 -2.05 -0.17 -24.78
C GLY A 452 -2.20 1.15 -25.54
N ALA A 453 -1.37 2.16 -25.25
CA ALA A 453 -1.43 3.47 -25.90
C ALA A 453 -0.62 3.53 -27.21
N GLN A 454 0.39 2.67 -27.36
CA GLN A 454 1.22 2.60 -28.58
C GLN A 454 0.39 2.36 -29.85
N ASN A 455 -0.72 1.63 -29.75
CA ASN A 455 -1.63 1.33 -30.87
C ASN A 455 -2.74 2.38 -31.09
N GLN A 456 -2.90 3.34 -30.18
CA GLN A 456 -3.98 4.36 -30.22
C GLN A 456 -3.46 5.80 -30.36
N LEU A 457 -2.15 5.98 -30.55
CA LEU A 457 -1.50 7.29 -30.68
C LEU A 457 -2.12 8.20 -31.74
N HIS A 458 -2.48 7.67 -32.91
CA HIS A 458 -3.11 8.42 -33.99
C HIS A 458 -4.52 8.95 -33.66
N LEU A 459 -5.22 8.37 -32.68
CA LEU A 459 -6.54 8.82 -32.21
C LEU A 459 -6.43 9.87 -31.09
N LEU A 460 -5.34 9.83 -30.31
CA LEU A 460 -5.13 10.70 -29.15
C LEU A 460 -4.53 12.05 -29.52
N ILE A 461 -3.82 12.14 -30.65
CA ILE A 461 -3.20 13.36 -31.17
C ILE A 461 -3.63 13.56 -32.63
N PRO A 462 -4.76 14.25 -32.88
CA PRO A 462 -5.12 14.64 -34.24
C PRO A 462 -4.12 15.69 -34.71
N CYS A 463 -3.16 15.31 -35.57
CA CYS A 463 -2.36 16.27 -36.32
C CYS A 463 -3.27 16.94 -37.35
N ARG A 464 -4.00 17.97 -36.94
CA ARG A 464 -4.82 18.79 -37.83
C ARG A 464 -3.91 19.66 -38.70
N LYS A 465 -4.39 20.01 -39.90
CA LYS A 465 -3.78 21.07 -40.69
C LYS A 465 -3.77 22.34 -39.86
N PHE A 466 -2.59 22.91 -39.67
CA PHE A 466 -2.43 24.15 -38.96
C PHE A 466 -2.54 25.31 -39.96
N ASP A 467 -3.56 26.15 -39.77
CA ASP A 467 -3.78 27.32 -40.61
C ASP A 467 -3.11 28.54 -39.98
N LEU A 468 -2.03 29.02 -40.61
CA LEU A 468 -1.32 30.23 -40.19
C LEU A 468 -2.18 31.46 -40.42
N SER A 469 -2.34 32.27 -39.38
CA SER A 469 -2.99 33.57 -39.50
C SER A 469 -1.95 34.68 -39.71
N TYR A 470 -2.00 35.29 -40.90
CA TYR A 470 -1.16 36.43 -41.28
C TYR A 470 -1.93 37.73 -40.98
N ASP A 471 -1.90 38.18 -39.73
CA ASP A 471 -2.60 39.41 -39.32
C ASP A 471 -1.79 40.66 -39.72
N LEU A 472 -2.19 41.30 -40.82
CA LEU A 472 -1.45 42.42 -41.44
C LEU A 472 -2.06 43.78 -41.11
N ASN A 473 -3.35 43.85 -40.76
CA ASN A 473 -4.07 45.06 -40.36
C ASN A 473 -3.79 46.29 -41.26
N CYS A 474 -3.80 46.10 -42.59
CA CYS A 474 -3.43 47.13 -43.56
C CYS A 474 -4.28 48.41 -43.42
N HIS A 475 -5.53 48.26 -42.98
CA HIS A 475 -6.46 49.37 -42.74
C HIS A 475 -5.98 50.35 -41.64
N SER A 476 -5.41 49.85 -40.54
CA SER A 476 -4.88 50.70 -39.48
C SER A 476 -3.50 51.25 -39.84
N LEU A 477 -2.71 50.44 -40.54
CA LEU A 477 -1.36 50.79 -40.98
C LEU A 477 -1.34 51.94 -42.00
N CYS A 478 -2.34 52.00 -42.88
CA CYS A 478 -2.45 53.01 -43.93
C CYS A 478 -3.45 54.14 -43.64
N ALA A 479 -3.92 54.28 -42.39
CA ALA A 479 -4.94 55.25 -42.01
C ALA A 479 -4.48 56.72 -42.14
N ASP A 480 -3.18 56.99 -41.97
CA ASP A 480 -2.58 58.32 -42.02
C ASP A 480 -2.20 58.78 -43.44
N PHE A 481 -2.51 57.99 -44.47
CA PHE A 481 -2.17 58.32 -45.85
C PHE A 481 -2.92 59.55 -46.37
N GLN A 482 -2.17 60.59 -46.74
CA GLN A 482 -2.67 61.80 -47.39
C GLN A 482 -2.25 61.81 -48.87
N GLU A 483 -3.23 61.84 -49.77
CA GLU A 483 -2.96 61.88 -51.22
C GLU A 483 -2.74 63.29 -51.75
N ASP A 484 -1.80 63.41 -52.70
CA ASP A 484 -1.63 64.59 -53.52
C ASP A 484 -2.05 64.30 -54.97
N ILE A 485 -3.33 64.54 -55.26
CA ILE A 485 -3.95 64.37 -56.59
C ILE A 485 -4.02 65.73 -57.34
N MET A 486 -3.46 66.79 -56.74
CA MET A 486 -3.47 68.12 -57.36
C MET A 486 -2.54 68.15 -58.57
N PHE A 487 -2.98 68.82 -59.63
CA PHE A 487 -2.17 68.97 -60.84
C PHE A 487 -0.94 69.83 -60.52
N HIS A 488 0.23 69.22 -60.56
CA HIS A 488 1.52 69.90 -60.48
C HIS A 488 2.19 69.84 -61.84
N PHE A 489 2.48 71.01 -62.42
CA PHE A 489 3.18 71.08 -63.70
C PHE A 489 4.63 70.59 -63.53
N SER A 490 5.09 69.66 -64.38
CA SER A 490 6.41 69.02 -64.23
C SER A 490 7.57 70.03 -64.28
N LEU A 491 7.38 71.12 -65.01
CA LEU A 491 8.25 72.29 -65.15
C LEU A 491 7.69 73.53 -64.41
N GLY A 492 6.90 73.30 -63.35
CA GLY A 492 6.47 74.36 -62.44
C GLY A 492 7.68 75.04 -61.82
N TRP A 493 7.58 76.34 -61.54
CA TRP A 493 8.70 77.12 -60.99
C TRP A 493 9.30 76.49 -59.71
N THR A 494 8.47 75.86 -58.88
CA THR A 494 8.90 75.12 -57.67
C THR A 494 9.75 73.88 -57.99
N SER A 495 9.40 73.12 -59.03
CA SER A 495 10.13 71.93 -59.50
C SER A 495 11.44 72.29 -60.20
N LEU A 496 11.43 73.37 -61.00
CA LEU A 496 12.61 73.95 -61.65
C LEU A 496 13.63 74.46 -60.63
N VAL A 497 13.17 75.14 -59.57
CA VAL A 497 14.02 75.61 -58.46
C VAL A 497 14.58 74.42 -57.65
N ASN A 498 13.77 73.39 -57.37
CA ASN A 498 14.24 72.16 -56.71
C ASN A 498 15.31 71.41 -57.52
N ARG A 499 15.18 71.36 -58.86
CA ARG A 499 16.09 70.62 -59.75
C ARG A 499 17.40 71.36 -60.05
N PHE A 500 17.40 72.69 -60.07
CA PHE A 500 18.61 73.50 -60.32
C PHE A 500 19.35 73.95 -59.05
N LEU A 501 18.67 74.09 -57.91
CA LEU A 501 19.29 74.54 -56.64
C LEU A 501 19.36 73.46 -55.54
N GLY A 502 18.79 72.28 -55.77
CA GLY A 502 18.73 71.20 -54.79
C GLY A 502 17.68 71.44 -53.69
N PRO A 503 17.13 70.36 -53.09
CA PRO A 503 15.95 70.45 -52.22
C PRO A 503 16.16 71.31 -50.96
N LYS A 504 17.40 71.35 -50.42
CA LYS A 504 17.72 72.09 -49.19
C LYS A 504 17.78 73.63 -49.37
N HIS A 505 18.13 74.12 -50.56
CA HIS A 505 18.20 75.56 -50.84
C HIS A 505 16.89 76.10 -51.44
N ALA A 506 16.19 75.27 -52.19
CA ALA A 506 14.88 75.59 -52.75
C ALA A 506 13.81 75.84 -51.67
N GLN A 507 13.80 75.06 -50.59
CA GLN A 507 12.89 75.27 -49.46
C GLN A 507 13.15 76.63 -48.77
N ARG A 508 14.42 77.08 -48.69
CA ARG A 508 14.79 78.38 -48.10
C ARG A 508 14.41 79.58 -48.98
N VAL A 509 14.39 79.40 -50.30
CA VAL A 509 13.96 80.44 -51.27
C VAL A 509 12.42 80.50 -51.38
N LEU A 510 11.74 79.35 -51.34
CA LEU A 510 10.28 79.28 -51.40
C LEU A 510 9.61 79.75 -50.09
N LEU A 511 10.20 79.49 -48.93
CA LEU A 511 9.75 80.06 -47.64
C LEU A 511 10.08 81.55 -47.47
N GLY A 512 10.98 82.13 -48.25
CA GLY A 512 11.33 83.56 -48.17
C GLY A 512 10.36 84.50 -48.89
N LEU A 513 9.40 83.95 -49.67
CA LEU A 513 8.42 84.71 -50.46
C LEU A 513 6.96 84.48 -50.01
N ALA A 514 6.72 83.60 -49.05
CA ALA A 514 5.42 83.43 -48.40
C ALA A 514 5.48 84.05 -47.00
N ASP A 515 4.49 84.88 -46.69
CA ASP A 515 4.43 85.85 -45.59
C ASP A 515 4.91 85.38 -44.19
N PRO A 516 5.44 86.31 -43.37
CA PRO A 516 5.91 86.06 -42.02
C PRO A 516 4.75 86.18 -41.05
N ASN A 517 4.07 85.09 -40.69
CA ASN A 517 3.30 84.97 -39.44
C ASN A 517 2.64 83.59 -39.35
N LEU A 518 3.37 82.58 -38.85
CA LEU A 518 2.80 81.40 -38.18
C LEU A 518 3.93 80.52 -37.62
N GLN A 519 4.33 80.77 -36.38
CA GLN A 519 4.95 79.76 -35.52
C GLN A 519 4.14 79.67 -34.23
N ILE A 520 3.38 78.58 -34.08
CA ILE A 520 2.96 78.01 -32.80
C ILE A 520 3.48 76.55 -32.77
N PRO A 521 3.60 75.90 -31.61
CA PRO A 521 4.87 75.59 -30.99
C PRO A 521 5.11 74.07 -30.89
N ARG A 522 6.34 73.63 -30.67
CA ARG A 522 6.58 72.30 -30.11
C ARG A 522 7.95 72.22 -29.44
N PRO A 523 7.98 71.84 -28.15
CA PRO A 523 9.01 70.92 -27.72
C PRO A 523 8.43 69.60 -27.22
N LEU A 524 9.25 68.57 -27.42
CA LEU A 524 9.06 67.16 -27.11
C LEU A 524 8.87 66.85 -25.62
N ALA A 525 8.30 65.66 -25.40
CA ALA A 525 8.28 64.92 -24.15
C ALA A 525 9.70 64.56 -23.64
N THR A 526 9.93 64.91 -22.36
CA THR A 526 10.47 64.14 -21.21
C THR A 526 11.12 62.76 -21.49
N THR A 527 12.30 62.40 -20.95
CA THR A 527 12.64 62.14 -19.52
C THR A 527 14.19 61.83 -19.40
N PRO A 528 14.79 61.51 -18.22
CA PRO A 528 15.28 62.42 -17.18
C PRO A 528 16.77 62.21 -16.77
N SER A 529 17.40 63.19 -16.12
CA SER A 529 18.40 62.93 -15.07
C SER A 529 18.64 64.15 -14.16
N ALA A 530 18.58 63.86 -12.86
CA ALA A 530 18.89 64.69 -11.68
C ALA A 530 20.29 65.33 -11.74
N ALA A 531 20.68 66.37 -10.99
CA ALA A 531 20.07 67.31 -10.05
C ALA A 531 21.08 68.45 -9.82
N SER A 532 20.61 69.69 -9.61
CA SER A 532 21.08 70.64 -8.57
C SER A 532 20.52 72.06 -8.80
N LEU A 533 20.00 72.64 -7.71
CA LEU A 533 19.44 74.00 -7.50
C LEU A 533 20.56 74.97 -7.02
N PRO A 534 20.31 76.28 -6.72
CA PRO A 534 19.14 77.16 -6.96
C PRO A 534 19.44 78.62 -7.42
N ALA A 535 18.34 79.31 -7.79
CA ALA A 535 17.96 80.71 -7.47
C ALA A 535 18.74 81.94 -8.00
N ALA A 536 18.03 82.79 -8.78
CA ALA A 536 17.60 84.13 -8.34
C ALA A 536 16.63 84.78 -9.36
N THR A 537 15.48 85.24 -8.87
CA THR A 537 14.51 86.21 -9.44
C THR A 537 14.89 87.64 -9.00
N PRO A 538 14.13 88.74 -9.27
CA PRO A 538 13.18 89.13 -10.34
C PRO A 538 13.64 90.48 -10.99
N GLU A 539 13.03 91.10 -12.02
CA GLU A 539 11.89 92.04 -11.92
C GLU A 539 11.58 92.73 -13.27
N ASN A 540 10.35 93.23 -13.33
CA ASN A 540 9.64 93.99 -14.36
C ASN A 540 10.32 95.29 -14.84
N THR A 541 10.09 95.69 -16.10
CA THR A 541 9.31 96.90 -16.47
C THR A 541 9.22 97.12 -17.99
N SER A 542 8.00 97.37 -18.46
CA SER A 542 7.63 98.06 -19.71
C SER A 542 7.58 99.58 -19.50
N PRO A 543 7.19 100.40 -20.49
CA PRO A 543 7.70 100.64 -21.84
C PRO A 543 8.11 102.14 -21.97
N ASP A 544 8.24 102.62 -23.21
CA ASP A 544 8.39 104.02 -23.64
C ASP A 544 9.83 104.51 -23.81
N ASP A 545 10.32 104.46 -25.06
CA ASP A 545 10.65 105.75 -25.68
C ASP A 545 10.51 105.77 -27.21
N PHE A 546 10.15 106.95 -27.67
CA PHE A 546 9.38 107.27 -28.85
C PHE A 546 10.26 107.49 -30.11
N MET A 547 9.71 107.09 -31.27
CA MET A 547 9.89 107.62 -32.63
C MET A 547 11.31 107.86 -33.24
N VAL A 548 11.61 107.02 -34.26
CA VAL A 548 11.98 107.36 -35.66
C VAL A 548 13.34 108.04 -35.91
N PRO A 549 14.16 107.64 -36.93
CA PRO A 549 13.71 107.18 -38.26
C PRO A 549 14.42 105.93 -38.84
N LEU A 550 13.71 105.04 -39.54
CA LEU A 550 13.23 105.18 -40.94
C LEU A 550 14.32 105.45 -42.02
N VAL A 551 15.60 105.61 -41.66
CA VAL A 551 16.63 105.97 -42.67
C VAL A 551 17.84 105.02 -42.72
N MET A 552 17.95 104.02 -41.84
CA MET A 552 19.11 103.10 -41.84
C MET A 552 18.84 101.69 -42.38
N SER A 553 17.65 101.42 -42.95
CA SER A 553 17.29 100.10 -43.51
C SER A 553 17.28 100.05 -45.05
N LEU A 554 17.51 101.17 -45.73
CA LEU A 554 17.68 101.22 -47.20
C LEU A 554 19.15 101.34 -47.66
N ALA A 555 20.11 101.16 -46.75
CA ALA A 555 21.54 101.33 -47.04
C ALA A 555 22.38 100.03 -47.02
N SER A 556 21.77 98.84 -47.03
CA SER A 556 22.51 97.56 -47.04
C SER A 556 21.99 96.50 -48.02
N LEU A 557 21.41 96.93 -49.14
CA LEU A 557 21.16 96.07 -50.31
C LEU A 557 21.55 96.80 -51.60
N THR A 558 22.76 97.37 -51.61
CA THR A 558 23.45 97.71 -52.84
C THR A 558 24.39 96.55 -53.20
N SER A 559 24.25 96.11 -54.46
CA SER A 559 25.33 95.55 -55.28
C SER A 559 25.79 94.11 -54.97
N ARG A 560 25.32 93.15 -55.78
CA ARG A 560 26.06 92.68 -56.98
C ARG A 560 25.42 91.54 -57.78
N THR A 561 24.32 90.94 -57.32
CA THR A 561 23.68 89.78 -58.00
C THR A 561 22.29 90.04 -58.56
N SER A 562 21.61 91.12 -58.15
CA SER A 562 20.29 91.51 -58.67
C SER A 562 20.34 92.33 -59.97
N MET A 563 21.44 93.05 -60.23
CA MET A 563 21.69 93.76 -61.50
C MET A 563 21.97 92.81 -62.67
N SER A 564 22.48 91.60 -62.42
CA SER A 564 22.79 90.62 -63.46
C SER A 564 21.53 90.06 -64.12
N ILE A 565 20.43 89.92 -63.38
CA ILE A 565 19.17 89.35 -63.90
C ILE A 565 18.41 90.38 -64.75
N ILE A 566 18.44 91.66 -64.38
CA ILE A 566 17.82 92.74 -65.17
C ILE A 566 18.65 93.02 -66.43
N VAL A 567 19.99 92.94 -66.34
CA VAL A 567 20.87 93.12 -67.51
C VAL A 567 20.85 91.91 -68.43
N VAL A 568 20.86 90.67 -67.93
CA VAL A 568 20.72 89.46 -68.78
C VAL A 568 19.33 89.39 -69.40
N GLY A 569 18.27 89.73 -68.64
CA GLY A 569 16.91 89.85 -69.18
C GLY A 569 16.79 90.92 -70.27
N GLY A 570 17.40 92.09 -70.08
CA GLY A 570 17.43 93.18 -71.06
C GLY A 570 18.32 92.91 -72.28
N VAL A 571 19.43 92.19 -72.11
CA VAL A 571 20.32 91.80 -73.22
C VAL A 571 19.68 90.70 -74.06
N ILE A 572 19.05 89.68 -73.45
CA ILE A 572 18.28 88.65 -74.17
C ILE A 572 17.09 89.27 -74.92
N TRP A 573 16.41 90.26 -74.32
CA TRP A 573 15.33 91.01 -74.98
C TRP A 573 15.79 91.74 -76.25
N LYS A 574 17.06 92.20 -76.29
CA LYS A 574 17.64 92.96 -77.41
C LYS A 574 18.36 92.07 -78.44
N THR A 575 18.85 90.89 -78.08
CA THR A 575 19.67 90.03 -78.96
C THR A 575 18.91 88.87 -79.61
N VAL A 576 17.85 88.37 -78.98
CA VAL A 576 17.19 87.12 -79.40
C VAL A 576 15.91 87.36 -80.22
N GLY A 577 15.40 88.60 -80.21
CA GLY A 577 14.16 88.97 -80.90
C GLY A 577 12.92 88.38 -80.21
N TRP A 578 11.81 89.13 -80.19
CA TRP A 578 10.57 88.72 -79.53
C TRP A 578 10.05 87.34 -80.00
N LYS A 579 10.46 86.90 -81.20
CA LYS A 579 10.07 85.62 -81.80
C LYS A 579 10.55 84.40 -81.02
N LEU A 580 11.77 84.41 -80.46
CA LEU A 580 12.30 83.26 -79.72
C LEU A 580 11.72 83.17 -78.29
N ILE A 581 11.45 84.31 -77.66
CA ILE A 581 10.73 84.38 -76.37
C ILE A 581 9.28 83.97 -76.56
N SER A 582 8.62 84.40 -77.64
CA SER A 582 7.28 83.95 -77.99
C SER A 582 7.24 82.46 -78.32
N LEU A 583 8.28 81.91 -78.96
CA LEU A 583 8.38 80.49 -79.29
C LEU A 583 8.61 79.64 -78.03
N SER A 584 9.46 80.08 -77.10
CA SER A 584 9.70 79.38 -75.83
C SER A 584 8.52 79.48 -74.87
N LEU A 585 7.84 80.63 -74.80
CA LEU A 585 6.60 80.81 -74.02
C LEU A 585 5.45 79.99 -74.62
N SER A 586 5.36 79.92 -75.96
CA SER A 586 4.40 79.06 -76.67
C SER A 586 4.70 77.57 -76.43
N MET A 587 5.97 77.15 -76.47
CA MET A 587 6.38 75.78 -76.19
C MET A 587 6.15 75.38 -74.71
N TYR A 588 6.38 76.29 -73.77
CA TYR A 588 6.07 76.10 -72.34
C TYR A 588 4.56 76.02 -72.11
N GLY A 589 3.77 76.90 -72.75
CA GLY A 589 2.30 76.87 -72.71
C GLY A 589 1.71 75.62 -73.35
N LEU A 590 2.29 75.14 -74.46
CA LEU A 590 1.92 73.88 -75.12
C LEU A 590 2.24 72.66 -74.23
N LEU A 591 3.37 72.65 -73.52
CA LEU A 591 3.70 71.61 -72.56
C LEU A 591 2.76 71.64 -71.34
N TYR A 592 2.43 72.83 -70.82
CA TYR A 592 1.46 73.00 -69.74
C TYR A 592 0.07 72.52 -70.15
N LEU A 593 -0.37 72.88 -71.35
CA LEU A 593 -1.66 72.43 -71.88
C LEU A 593 -1.64 70.93 -72.18
N TYR A 594 -0.54 70.40 -72.70
CA TYR A 594 -0.35 68.96 -72.93
C TYR A 594 -0.45 68.18 -71.62
N GLU A 595 0.28 68.59 -70.58
CA GLU A 595 0.22 67.95 -69.25
C GLU A 595 -1.15 68.12 -68.60
N ARG A 596 -1.80 69.27 -68.73
CA ARG A 596 -3.12 69.52 -68.15
C ARG A 596 -4.24 68.76 -68.85
N LEU A 597 -4.13 68.55 -70.16
CA LEU A 597 -5.06 67.73 -70.94
C LEU A 597 -4.81 66.22 -70.73
N THR A 598 -3.57 65.81 -70.50
CA THR A 598 -3.23 64.41 -70.18
C THR A 598 -3.50 64.05 -68.71
N TRP A 599 -3.68 65.04 -67.81
CA TRP A 599 -4.10 64.87 -66.42
C TRP A 599 -5.59 64.50 -66.25
N THR A 600 -5.95 63.35 -66.83
CA THR A 600 -7.29 62.74 -66.76
C THR A 600 -7.51 62.03 -65.41
N THR A 601 -8.76 61.61 -65.12
CA THR A 601 -9.07 60.79 -63.94
C THR A 601 -8.22 59.51 -63.87
N LYS A 602 -7.87 58.91 -65.01
CA LYS A 602 -6.94 57.77 -65.09
C LYS A 602 -5.49 58.11 -64.75
N ALA A 603 -5.01 59.31 -65.11
CA ALA A 603 -3.66 59.76 -64.74
C ALA A 603 -3.57 60.06 -63.23
N LYS A 604 -4.63 60.64 -62.66
CA LYS A 604 -4.79 60.85 -61.21
C LYS A 604 -4.80 59.55 -60.41
N GLU A 605 -5.51 58.54 -60.91
CA GLU A 605 -5.52 57.20 -60.32
C GLU A 605 -4.12 56.56 -60.34
N ARG A 606 -3.39 56.66 -61.46
CA ARG A 606 -2.00 56.17 -61.54
C ARG A 606 -1.06 56.87 -60.55
N ALA A 607 -1.16 58.19 -60.43
CA ALA A 607 -0.36 58.96 -59.47
C ALA A 607 -0.71 58.59 -58.02
N PHE A 608 -2.01 58.42 -57.71
CA PHE A 608 -2.49 57.94 -56.42
C PHE A 608 -1.94 56.55 -56.09
N LYS A 609 -2.08 55.58 -57.01
CA LYS A 609 -1.57 54.22 -56.84
C LYS A 609 -0.06 54.22 -56.62
N GLN A 610 0.71 55.03 -57.35
CA GLN A 610 2.16 55.11 -57.17
C GLN A 610 2.58 55.73 -55.83
N GLN A 611 1.89 56.79 -55.37
CA GLN A 611 2.10 57.37 -54.03
C GLN A 611 1.74 56.37 -52.93
N PHE A 612 0.62 55.66 -53.10
CA PHE A 612 0.14 54.67 -52.17
C PHE A 612 1.10 53.48 -52.07
N VAL A 613 1.61 52.95 -53.19
CA VAL A 613 2.60 51.85 -53.21
C VAL A 613 3.87 52.23 -52.46
N ASN A 614 4.39 53.45 -52.63
CA ASN A 614 5.59 53.90 -51.93
C ASN A 614 5.35 54.00 -50.41
N TYR A 615 4.20 54.58 -50.01
CA TYR A 615 3.83 54.72 -48.61
C TYR A 615 3.56 53.37 -47.95
N ALA A 616 2.76 52.51 -48.60
CA ALA A 616 2.42 51.18 -48.12
C ALA A 616 3.67 50.28 -48.05
N THR A 617 4.60 50.38 -49.00
CA THR A 617 5.90 49.67 -48.95
C THR A 617 6.68 50.02 -47.69
N GLU A 618 6.85 51.31 -47.37
CA GLU A 618 7.59 51.75 -46.17
C GLU A 618 6.91 51.28 -44.88
N LYS A 619 5.58 51.38 -44.81
CA LYS A 619 4.81 50.95 -43.65
C LYS A 619 4.78 49.43 -43.47
N LEU A 620 4.57 48.68 -44.55
CA LEU A 620 4.57 47.21 -44.54
C LEU A 620 5.96 46.67 -44.16
N GLN A 621 7.05 47.30 -44.61
CA GLN A 621 8.41 46.92 -44.22
C GLN A 621 8.65 46.99 -42.71
N MET A 622 8.06 47.98 -42.01
CA MET A 622 8.21 48.10 -40.55
C MET A 622 7.50 46.99 -39.77
N ILE A 623 6.47 46.35 -40.34
CA ILE A 623 5.71 45.29 -39.66
C ILE A 623 6.15 43.87 -40.07
N VAL A 624 7.12 43.73 -40.98
CA VAL A 624 7.63 42.41 -41.41
C VAL A 624 8.12 41.60 -40.21
N SER A 625 8.96 42.21 -39.35
CA SER A 625 9.49 41.54 -38.16
C SER A 625 8.40 41.19 -37.14
N LEU A 626 7.37 42.02 -37.02
CA LEU A 626 6.24 41.75 -36.12
C LEU A 626 5.38 40.58 -36.65
N THR A 627 5.11 40.57 -37.95
CA THR A 627 4.28 39.54 -38.60
C THR A 627 5.00 38.20 -38.61
N SER A 628 6.30 38.17 -38.91
CA SER A 628 7.12 36.95 -38.87
C SER A 628 7.25 36.41 -37.45
N ALA A 629 7.48 37.27 -36.45
CA ALA A 629 7.54 36.88 -35.05
C ALA A 629 6.19 36.36 -34.53
N ASN A 630 5.07 36.95 -34.96
CA ASN A 630 3.73 36.47 -34.60
C ASN A 630 3.44 35.07 -35.20
N CYS A 631 3.80 34.84 -36.47
CA CYS A 631 3.64 33.53 -37.10
C CYS A 631 4.51 32.46 -36.41
N SER A 632 5.76 32.83 -36.11
CA SER A 632 6.73 32.03 -35.38
C SER A 632 6.19 31.64 -33.98
N HIS A 633 5.62 32.60 -33.25
CA HIS A 633 4.99 32.33 -31.95
C HIS A 633 3.77 31.40 -32.06
N GLN A 634 2.93 31.54 -33.10
CA GLN A 634 1.79 30.63 -33.30
C GLN A 634 2.27 29.18 -33.51
N VAL A 635 3.31 28.96 -34.33
CA VAL A 635 3.92 27.63 -34.54
C VAL A 635 4.53 27.09 -33.24
N GLN A 636 5.26 27.93 -32.51
CA GLN A 636 5.86 27.55 -31.23
C GLN A 636 4.78 27.09 -30.23
N GLN A 637 3.66 27.81 -30.14
CA GLN A 637 2.56 27.48 -29.23
C GLN A 637 1.92 26.13 -29.57
N GLU A 638 1.65 25.86 -30.85
CA GLU A 638 1.04 24.59 -31.27
C GLU A 638 1.98 23.39 -31.06
N MET A 639 3.26 23.53 -31.42
CA MET A 639 4.24 22.47 -31.21
C MET A 639 4.48 22.21 -29.71
N ALA A 640 4.58 23.26 -28.89
CA ALA A 640 4.71 23.14 -27.44
C ALA A 640 3.47 22.49 -26.81
N THR A 641 2.27 22.81 -27.29
CA THR A 641 1.02 22.21 -26.82
C THR A 641 0.95 20.71 -27.16
N THR A 642 1.36 20.34 -28.37
CA THR A 642 1.45 18.94 -28.81
C THR A 642 2.45 18.15 -27.96
N PHE A 643 3.63 18.73 -27.71
CA PHE A 643 4.65 18.14 -26.86
C PHE A 643 4.18 17.97 -25.41
N ALA A 644 3.53 18.98 -24.82
CA ALA A 644 2.99 18.90 -23.47
C ALA A 644 1.95 17.78 -23.33
N ARG A 645 1.11 17.56 -24.35
CA ARG A 645 0.15 16.46 -24.38
C ARG A 645 0.82 15.08 -24.43
N LEU A 646 1.94 14.96 -25.14
CA LEU A 646 2.73 13.73 -25.17
C LEU A 646 3.41 13.47 -23.82
N CYS A 647 4.01 14.48 -23.19
CA CYS A 647 4.56 14.37 -21.84
C CYS A 647 3.51 13.88 -20.84
N GLN A 648 2.27 14.39 -20.92
CA GLN A 648 1.18 13.93 -20.06
C GLN A 648 0.90 12.42 -20.19
N GLN A 649 1.07 11.83 -21.37
CA GLN A 649 0.89 10.38 -21.56
C GLN A 649 2.06 9.58 -20.97
N VAL A 650 3.29 10.10 -21.05
CA VAL A 650 4.44 9.50 -20.38
C VAL A 650 4.30 9.60 -18.86
N ASP A 651 3.78 10.71 -18.33
CA ASP A 651 3.50 10.88 -16.90
C ASP A 651 2.50 9.84 -16.37
N VAL A 652 1.48 9.48 -17.17
CA VAL A 652 0.55 8.39 -16.82
C VAL A 652 1.30 7.07 -16.69
N THR A 653 2.27 6.81 -17.57
CA THR A 653 3.12 5.61 -17.53
C THR A 653 3.99 5.61 -16.27
N GLN A 654 4.64 6.73 -15.97
CA GLN A 654 5.46 6.88 -14.76
C GLN A 654 4.62 6.65 -13.50
N LYS A 655 3.42 7.26 -13.41
CA LYS A 655 2.50 7.05 -12.28
C LYS A 655 2.03 5.61 -12.14
N ASN A 656 1.85 4.89 -13.26
CA ASN A 656 1.49 3.47 -13.21
C ASN A 656 2.66 2.63 -12.68
N LEU A 657 3.89 2.88 -13.15
CA LEU A 657 5.10 2.22 -12.64
C LEU A 657 5.31 2.49 -11.15
N GLU A 658 5.14 3.75 -10.70
CA GLU A 658 5.21 4.12 -9.28
C GLU A 658 4.18 3.39 -8.41
N LYS A 659 2.95 3.23 -8.91
CA LYS A 659 1.90 2.46 -8.23
C LYS A 659 2.27 0.99 -8.11
N GLU A 660 2.81 0.39 -9.17
CA GLU A 660 3.27 -1.00 -9.16
C GLU A 660 4.44 -1.21 -8.19
N ILE A 661 5.42 -0.30 -8.17
CA ILE A 661 6.51 -0.33 -7.19
C ILE A 661 5.98 -0.23 -5.75
N ALA A 662 5.00 0.64 -5.50
CA ALA A 662 4.38 0.78 -4.19
C ALA A 662 3.59 -0.48 -3.78
N ARG A 663 2.87 -1.10 -4.73
CA ARG A 663 2.16 -2.37 -4.52
C ARG A 663 3.14 -3.49 -4.15
N LEU A 664 4.20 -3.68 -4.93
CA LEU A 664 5.23 -4.69 -4.67
C LEU A 664 5.96 -4.43 -3.34
N SER A 665 6.21 -3.16 -2.99
CA SER A 665 6.81 -2.81 -1.70
C SER A 665 5.92 -3.22 -0.52
N LYS A 666 4.61 -2.96 -0.61
CA LYS A 666 3.63 -3.37 0.40
C LYS A 666 3.54 -4.90 0.51
N GLU A 667 3.62 -5.62 -0.61
CA GLU A 667 3.63 -7.09 -0.63
C GLU A 667 4.88 -7.65 0.06
N ILE A 668 6.05 -7.07 -0.21
CA ILE A 668 7.32 -7.43 0.45
C ILE A 668 7.22 -7.23 1.97
N ASP A 669 6.69 -6.10 2.43
CA ASP A 669 6.51 -5.82 3.87
C ASP A 669 5.57 -6.84 4.54
N GLN A 670 4.51 -7.27 3.85
CA GLN A 670 3.62 -8.32 4.35
C GLN A 670 4.33 -9.67 4.46
N LEU A 671 5.11 -10.04 3.44
CA LEU A 671 5.89 -11.29 3.43
C LEU A 671 6.95 -11.29 4.55
N GLU A 672 7.59 -10.16 4.83
CA GLU A 672 8.53 -10.02 5.96
C GLU A 672 7.84 -10.21 7.31
N ASN A 673 6.64 -9.65 7.48
CA ASN A 673 5.84 -9.83 8.68
C ASN A 673 5.45 -11.31 8.88
N ILE A 674 5.08 -12.01 7.81
CA ILE A 674 4.76 -13.45 7.84
C ILE A 674 5.98 -14.28 8.23
N GLN A 675 7.15 -14.00 7.66
CA GLN A 675 8.38 -14.67 8.06
C GLN A 675 8.74 -14.43 9.52
N SER A 676 8.59 -13.19 10.01
CA SER A 676 8.85 -12.84 11.40
C SER A 676 7.91 -13.61 12.34
N HIS A 677 6.61 -13.64 12.02
CA HIS A 677 5.61 -14.33 12.83
C HIS A 677 5.78 -15.85 12.81
N SER A 678 6.08 -16.45 11.64
CA SER A 678 6.39 -17.88 11.54
C SER A 678 7.62 -18.25 12.39
N LYS A 679 8.68 -17.44 12.38
CA LYS A 679 9.84 -17.64 13.25
C LYS A 679 9.49 -17.57 14.74
N GLN A 680 8.60 -16.66 15.14
CA GLN A 680 8.13 -16.59 16.53
C GLN A 680 7.37 -17.85 16.95
N LEU A 681 6.46 -18.33 16.09
CA LEU A 681 5.73 -19.58 16.33
C LEU A 681 6.69 -20.77 16.40
N ARG A 682 7.71 -20.84 15.54
CA ARG A 682 8.74 -21.88 15.61
C ARG A 682 9.49 -21.89 16.94
N ASN A 683 9.84 -20.71 17.47
CA ASN A 683 10.50 -20.61 18.77
C ASN A 683 9.58 -21.08 19.92
N LYS A 684 8.29 -20.79 19.85
CA LYS A 684 7.29 -21.32 20.79
C LYS A 684 7.19 -22.85 20.71
N ALA A 685 7.22 -23.42 19.50
CA ALA A 685 7.24 -24.88 19.30
C ALA A 685 8.45 -25.53 20.00
N ILE A 686 9.64 -24.96 19.84
CA ILE A 686 10.87 -25.45 20.49
C ILE A 686 10.77 -25.37 22.01
N HIS A 687 10.17 -24.31 22.56
CA HIS A 687 9.93 -24.20 24.00
C HIS A 687 9.02 -25.34 24.51
N LEU A 688 7.90 -25.59 23.83
CA LEU A 688 6.96 -26.67 24.18
C LEU A 688 7.59 -28.07 24.05
N GLU A 689 8.41 -28.29 23.02
CA GLU A 689 9.15 -29.54 22.83
C GLU A 689 10.10 -29.80 24.00
N ASN A 690 10.84 -28.76 24.44
CA ASN A 690 11.69 -28.82 25.62
C ASN A 690 10.90 -29.08 26.93
N GLU A 691 9.69 -28.53 27.06
CA GLU A 691 8.82 -28.83 28.20
C GLU A 691 8.35 -30.28 28.22
N LEU A 692 7.93 -30.83 27.07
CA LEU A 692 7.56 -32.24 26.95
C LEU A 692 8.75 -33.17 27.20
N ASP A 693 9.96 -32.78 26.78
CA ASP A 693 11.18 -33.53 27.07
C ASP A 693 11.54 -33.51 28.55
N ARG A 694 11.39 -32.36 29.21
CA ARG A 694 11.54 -32.26 30.68
C ARG A 694 10.50 -33.13 31.39
N PHE A 695 9.25 -33.10 30.94
CA PHE A 695 8.20 -33.97 31.47
C PHE A 695 8.56 -35.45 31.32
N THR A 696 8.99 -35.85 30.12
CA THR A 696 9.38 -37.24 29.82
C THR A 696 10.54 -37.70 30.72
N LYS A 697 11.57 -36.88 30.89
CA LYS A 697 12.73 -37.20 31.74
C LYS A 697 12.39 -37.25 33.22
N HIS A 698 11.48 -36.39 33.69
CA HIS A 698 11.17 -36.28 35.12
C HIS A 698 10.09 -37.29 35.59
N PHE A 699 9.14 -37.65 34.72
CA PHE A 699 7.96 -38.44 35.10
C PHE A 699 7.83 -39.79 34.38
N LEU A 700 8.35 -39.94 33.16
CA LEU A 700 8.14 -41.16 32.35
C LEU A 700 9.35 -42.09 32.30
N GLN A 701 10.57 -41.57 32.46
CA GLN A 701 11.77 -42.40 32.56
C GLN A 701 11.88 -43.02 33.95
N LYS A 702 12.12 -44.34 34.02
CA LYS A 702 12.44 -45.01 35.29
C LYS A 702 13.67 -44.33 35.89
N SER A 703 13.56 -43.88 37.14
CA SER A 703 14.73 -43.75 38.02
C SER A 703 15.47 -45.08 37.96
N LYS A 704 16.70 -45.07 37.44
CA LYS A 704 17.56 -46.25 37.46
C LYS A 704 17.82 -46.73 38.88
#